data_AF-A0A9X2ANL9-F1
#
_entry.id   AF-A0A9X2ANL9-F1
#
_cell.length_a   1.000
_cell.length_b   1.000
_cell.length_c   1.000
_cell.angle_alpha   90.00
_cell.angle_beta   90.00
_cell.angle_gamma   90.00
#
_symmetry.space_group_name_H-M   'P 1'
#
loop_
_entity.id
_entity.type
_entity.pdbx_description
1 polymer ?
#
loop_
_entity_poly.entity_id
_entity_poly.type
_entity_poly.pdbx_seq_one_letter_code
_entity_poly.pdbx_strand_id
1 'polypeptide(L)'
;MKIKVENLRKLRGPIVVAALAACIGAGLAQSSGADVWSVKVRYTSEAQLKQLTDLLDHPYVDQRNHTVLAEIGGGELKALRDMGMTVDIDEAETKRIQEWLAARTADVASGAIKRSDREQPSSVANGAHSCYRTVEQVYTSFDELKAKFPKFVEIKDLGPAWMGTQIKPPFTVGGQPDSSWSNYRQLLAKYLPAAFLQRFDLTKLPDQPLNVKAIVVGNFAIQNEKTPRMVWTGGIHAREYAPQEVGVKFIEWLLNNYGKDANATMMLNMNQYHLIIHNPDGRKLAEQDVSARQRKNTNYSSAACTTNTNVQITVPSTTSTLGYYTSTVSVTNTIASGVDLNRNYPFGWGTGGGGGSDGNSCGETFRGVAPSSEPETTAILNYVRGTTFVGTDKMWTVSGTTVTGTTSLTTTPAKTCSWTGGVLPDGRPKKPEFCNPENRDKSRLDVNNENPLDWQTAADEDYGGGMFIDLHSNARAVLWPWGVERTENGFNTHTPNNKGMAVIGQRMAFHNNYSSQQLLSYNTEGTTKDAFYGYLGAPSYTVEMGRSFYEDCGVFDRETYPENFNGFHYLSRILHRVYKLPFGPDTVGVKVGLGVSVTPGTKVALSATVDDNRYRYSNAGQSTIKPPPYPVVYNIKSANAYIGKLPWEEGAKAIPLTLSTSDQARSDFPNATMTAGGMLDTTGLAPGRHMVYVQGVNADNKPGAVSAAFLDIAQTPGGEVPGIPSATSSGGGSFGAADLAFLMLGGFALLVVRRRKQQ
;
A
#
# COMPACT_ATOMS: atom_id res chain seq x y z
N MET A 1 21.04 -1.46 -57.84
CA MET A 1 21.87 -1.82 -59.02
C MET A 1 22.67 -3.07 -58.64
N LYS A 2 22.60 -4.14 -59.45
CA LYS A 2 23.28 -5.46 -59.25
C LYS A 2 24.81 -5.24 -59.12
N ILE A 3 25.63 -6.04 -58.42
CA ILE A 3 26.13 -7.38 -58.79
C ILE A 3 27.01 -7.97 -57.66
N LYS A 4 26.77 -9.26 -57.38
CA LYS A 4 27.58 -10.43 -56.95
C LYS A 4 28.87 -10.34 -56.09
N VAL A 5 28.86 -11.27 -55.11
CA VAL A 5 29.90 -11.87 -54.28
C VAL A 5 30.71 -12.91 -55.08
N GLU A 6 32.04 -13.07 -54.84
CA GLU A 6 32.73 -14.39 -54.79
C GLU A 6 34.22 -14.38 -54.32
N ASN A 7 34.47 -15.18 -53.28
CA ASN A 7 35.58 -16.14 -53.01
C ASN A 7 37.09 -15.77 -52.89
N LEU A 8 37.56 -15.69 -51.63
CA LEU A 8 38.54 -16.53 -50.88
C LEU A 8 39.92 -17.01 -51.46
N ARG A 9 40.97 -16.69 -50.66
CA ARG A 9 42.16 -17.48 -50.19
C ARG A 9 43.47 -17.54 -51.02
N LYS A 10 44.59 -17.03 -50.46
CA LYS A 10 45.76 -17.79 -49.88
C LYS A 10 47.02 -16.93 -49.60
N LEU A 11 47.83 -17.39 -48.61
CA LEU A 11 49.25 -17.11 -48.21
C LEU A 11 49.35 -16.39 -46.83
N ARG A 12 49.74 -16.98 -45.68
CA ARG A 12 50.94 -17.72 -45.15
C ARG A 12 52.22 -16.87 -44.96
N GLY A 13 52.58 -16.58 -43.69
CA GLY A 13 53.97 -16.46 -43.19
C GLY A 13 54.38 -15.13 -42.49
N PRO A 14 55.27 -15.11 -41.47
CA PRO A 14 55.23 -14.18 -40.32
C PRO A 14 56.43 -13.20 -40.17
N ILE A 15 56.23 -12.08 -39.43
CA ILE A 15 57.10 -11.45 -38.38
C ILE A 15 56.93 -9.89 -38.33
N VAL A 16 56.31 -9.41 -37.22
CA VAL A 16 56.65 -8.26 -36.32
C VAL A 16 56.86 -6.86 -36.98
N VAL A 17 56.14 -5.76 -36.70
CA VAL A 17 56.01 -4.94 -35.46
C VAL A 17 54.88 -3.88 -35.66
N ALA A 18 54.06 -3.66 -34.63
CA ALA A 18 53.23 -2.47 -34.31
C ALA A 18 52.36 -1.79 -35.40
N ALA A 19 51.06 -2.07 -35.35
CA ALA A 19 49.89 -1.17 -35.55
C ALA A 19 48.72 -2.00 -36.11
N LEU A 20 47.50 -1.78 -35.59
CA LEU A 20 46.20 -2.42 -35.88
C LEU A 20 45.71 -3.44 -34.84
N ALA A 21 45.23 -2.88 -33.73
CA ALA A 21 44.06 -3.39 -33.01
C ALA A 21 43.13 -2.21 -32.68
N ALA A 22 42.67 -1.51 -33.72
CA ALA A 22 41.59 -0.55 -33.66
C ALA A 22 40.93 -0.51 -35.04
N CYS A 23 39.61 -0.65 -35.08
CA CYS A 23 38.75 -0.53 -36.27
C CYS A 23 38.82 -1.71 -37.26
N ILE A 24 37.94 -2.69 -37.07
CA ILE A 24 36.76 -2.95 -37.93
C ILE A 24 35.94 -4.02 -37.17
N GLY A 25 35.22 -3.52 -36.18
CA GLY A 25 34.14 -4.17 -35.45
C GLY A 25 33.05 -3.12 -35.31
N ALA A 26 32.52 -2.65 -36.44
CA ALA A 26 31.43 -1.69 -36.50
C ALA A 26 30.28 -2.35 -37.27
N GLY A 27 29.67 -3.32 -36.59
CA GLY A 27 28.48 -4.02 -37.03
C GLY A 27 27.97 -4.79 -35.83
N LEU A 28 26.93 -4.25 -35.19
CA LEU A 28 26.21 -4.78 -34.01
C LEU A 28 26.82 -4.44 -32.64
N ALA A 29 26.69 -3.17 -32.22
CA ALA A 29 26.64 -2.78 -30.80
C ALA A 29 26.08 -1.34 -30.61
N GLN A 30 24.76 -1.21 -30.46
CA GLN A 30 23.96 -0.11 -29.84
C GLN A 30 22.50 -0.33 -30.26
N SER A 31 21.46 -0.30 -29.43
CA SER A 31 21.22 0.29 -28.12
C SER A 31 20.02 -0.46 -27.47
N SER A 32 20.03 -0.67 -26.15
CA SER A 32 18.87 -1.25 -25.43
C SER A 32 18.71 -0.66 -24.03
N GLY A 33 18.98 0.64 -23.87
CA GLY A 33 18.40 1.43 -22.78
C GLY A 33 17.10 2.01 -23.30
N ALA A 34 15.97 1.70 -22.65
CA ALA A 34 14.71 2.36 -22.99
C ALA A 34 14.82 3.81 -22.52
N ASP A 35 14.92 4.75 -23.46
CA ASP A 35 14.89 6.18 -23.16
C ASP A 35 13.48 6.52 -22.65
N VAL A 36 13.38 6.90 -21.38
CA VAL A 36 12.17 7.49 -20.79
C VAL A 36 12.39 8.99 -20.72
N TRP A 37 11.39 9.76 -21.15
CA TRP A 37 11.40 11.23 -21.11
C TRP A 37 10.31 11.73 -20.19
N SER A 38 10.64 12.68 -19.31
CA SER A 38 9.63 13.45 -18.59
C SER A 38 9.22 14.65 -19.46
N VAL A 39 7.95 14.75 -19.80
CA VAL A 39 7.44 15.78 -20.71
C VAL A 39 6.27 16.56 -20.14
N LYS A 40 6.09 17.78 -20.64
CA LYS A 40 4.91 18.60 -20.48
C LYS A 40 4.35 18.94 -21.87
N VAL A 41 3.10 18.60 -22.11
CA VAL A 41 2.40 18.76 -23.38
C VAL A 41 1.31 19.81 -23.24
N ARG A 42 1.32 20.88 -24.05
CA ARG A 42 0.24 21.87 -24.03
C ARG A 42 -0.97 21.40 -24.84
N TYR A 43 -2.19 21.70 -24.38
CA TYR A 43 -3.43 21.50 -25.13
C TYR A 43 -4.21 22.81 -25.23
N THR A 44 -5.11 22.94 -26.21
CA THR A 44 -5.91 24.17 -26.42
C THR A 44 -7.41 23.93 -26.42
N SER A 45 -7.84 22.66 -26.31
CA SER A 45 -9.26 22.28 -26.29
C SER A 45 -9.50 20.97 -25.54
N GLU A 46 -10.73 20.76 -25.08
CA GLU A 46 -11.19 19.49 -24.48
C GLU A 46 -11.00 18.30 -25.43
N ALA A 47 -11.14 18.50 -26.74
CA ALA A 47 -10.89 17.45 -27.74
C ALA A 47 -9.40 17.04 -27.78
N GLN A 48 -8.47 18.00 -27.66
CA GLN A 48 -7.05 17.70 -27.55
C GLN A 48 -6.69 17.08 -26.20
N LEU A 49 -7.28 17.55 -25.10
CA LEU A 49 -7.11 16.93 -23.79
C LEU A 49 -7.56 15.46 -23.82
N LYS A 50 -8.69 15.18 -24.47
CA LYS A 50 -9.16 13.81 -24.68
C LYS A 50 -8.16 12.99 -25.51
N GLN A 51 -7.65 13.51 -26.62
CA GLN A 51 -6.65 12.80 -27.43
C GLN A 51 -5.35 12.51 -26.64
N LEU A 52 -4.91 13.45 -25.82
CA LEU A 52 -3.73 13.27 -24.96
C LEU A 52 -3.98 12.24 -23.86
N THR A 53 -5.16 12.25 -23.24
CA THR A 53 -5.54 11.29 -22.20
C THR A 53 -5.87 9.89 -22.74
N ASP A 54 -6.23 9.79 -24.02
CA ASP A 54 -6.35 8.53 -24.76
C ASP A 54 -4.96 7.98 -25.18
N LEU A 55 -3.99 8.85 -25.48
CA LEU A 55 -2.66 8.49 -25.97
C LEU A 55 -1.65 8.20 -24.86
N LEU A 56 -1.60 9.07 -23.85
CA LEU A 56 -0.57 9.06 -22.82
C LEU A 56 -1.02 8.17 -21.67
N ASP A 57 -0.13 7.28 -21.25
CA ASP A 57 -0.35 6.50 -20.04
C ASP A 57 -0.02 7.38 -18.83
N HIS A 58 -1.04 7.77 -18.07
CA HIS A 58 -0.94 8.56 -16.82
C HIS A 58 -0.52 10.03 -16.96
N PRO A 59 -1.27 10.80 -17.76
CA PRO A 59 -1.10 12.24 -17.85
C PRO A 59 -1.52 12.93 -16.56
N TYR A 60 -0.62 13.71 -15.97
CA TYR A 60 -0.97 14.73 -14.99
C TYR A 60 -1.54 15.93 -15.72
N VAL A 61 -2.85 16.09 -15.68
CA VAL A 61 -3.51 17.24 -16.29
C VAL A 61 -3.43 18.42 -15.35
N ASP A 62 -2.79 19.49 -15.80
CA ASP A 62 -2.87 20.83 -15.24
C ASP A 62 -3.87 21.64 -16.07
N GLN A 63 -5.13 21.61 -15.64
CA GLN A 63 -6.23 22.24 -16.36
C GLN A 63 -6.13 23.76 -16.39
N ARG A 64 -5.49 24.36 -15.38
CA ARG A 64 -5.33 25.81 -15.28
C ARG A 64 -4.34 26.34 -16.30
N ASN A 65 -3.24 25.62 -16.49
CA ASN A 65 -2.20 26.01 -17.44
C ASN A 65 -2.38 25.35 -18.82
N HIS A 66 -3.46 24.58 -19.00
CA HIS A 66 -3.73 23.79 -20.19
C HIS A 66 -2.54 22.91 -20.61
N THR A 67 -1.97 22.18 -19.63
CA THR A 67 -0.85 21.27 -19.88
C THR A 67 -1.09 19.88 -19.33
N VAL A 68 -0.39 18.91 -19.90
CA VAL A 68 -0.39 17.50 -19.50
C VAL A 68 1.05 17.10 -19.25
N LEU A 69 1.42 16.70 -18.03
CA LEU A 69 2.73 16.13 -17.75
C LEU A 69 2.69 14.61 -17.83
N ALA A 70 3.69 13.97 -18.42
CA ALA A 70 3.75 12.51 -18.52
C ALA A 70 5.20 12.03 -18.61
N GLU A 71 5.47 10.83 -18.11
CA GLU A 71 6.69 10.09 -18.43
C GLU A 71 6.38 9.19 -19.62
N ILE A 72 7.14 9.35 -20.71
CA ILE A 72 6.81 8.71 -21.99
C ILE A 72 8.01 7.99 -22.58
N GLY A 73 7.74 6.91 -23.31
CA GLY A 73 8.73 6.22 -24.13
C GLY A 73 8.88 6.83 -25.53
N GLY A 74 9.76 6.24 -26.34
CA GLY A 74 10.15 6.83 -27.64
C GLY A 74 9.02 6.79 -28.66
N GLY A 75 8.16 5.76 -28.57
CA GLY A 75 6.96 5.64 -29.40
C GLY A 75 5.93 6.73 -29.09
N GLU A 76 5.68 7.02 -27.82
CA GLU A 76 4.74 8.05 -27.37
C GLU A 76 5.28 9.46 -27.68
N LEU A 77 6.58 9.70 -27.48
CA LEU A 77 7.22 10.96 -27.86
C LEU A 77 7.10 11.20 -29.36
N LYS A 78 7.26 10.14 -30.17
CA LYS A 78 7.03 10.21 -31.61
C LYS A 78 5.56 10.50 -31.92
N ALA A 79 4.62 9.79 -31.29
CA ALA A 79 3.18 9.96 -31.53
C ALA A 79 2.71 11.39 -31.20
N LEU A 80 3.20 11.98 -30.09
CA LEU A 80 2.92 13.37 -29.74
C LEU A 80 3.42 14.36 -30.79
N ARG A 81 4.64 14.14 -31.32
CA ARG A 81 5.21 14.95 -32.39
C ARG A 81 4.42 14.80 -33.70
N ASP A 82 4.02 13.57 -34.04
CA ASP A 82 3.21 13.29 -35.23
C ASP A 82 1.81 13.95 -35.15
N MET A 83 1.26 14.07 -33.94
CA MET A 83 0.01 14.81 -33.66
C MET A 83 0.16 16.34 -33.70
N GLY A 84 1.37 16.87 -33.88
CA GLY A 84 1.64 18.31 -33.87
C GLY A 84 1.55 18.94 -32.47
N MET A 85 1.65 18.13 -31.41
CA MET A 85 1.59 18.63 -30.04
C MET A 85 2.86 19.42 -29.69
N THR A 86 2.71 20.47 -28.89
CA THR A 86 3.86 21.17 -28.29
C THR A 86 4.32 20.40 -27.06
N VAL A 87 5.49 19.77 -27.15
CA VAL A 87 6.09 18.93 -26.10
C VAL A 87 7.33 19.62 -25.55
N ASP A 88 7.27 20.04 -24.29
CA ASP A 88 8.39 20.56 -23.51
C ASP A 88 9.02 19.38 -22.73
N ILE A 89 10.30 19.08 -22.93
CA ILE A 89 11.00 18.00 -22.20
C ILE A 89 11.60 18.59 -20.92
N ASP A 90 11.33 17.97 -19.76
CA ASP A 90 12.04 18.26 -18.52
C ASP A 90 13.39 17.56 -18.54
N GLU A 91 14.42 18.27 -18.99
CA GLU A 91 15.79 17.73 -19.14
C GLU A 91 16.40 17.29 -17.81
N ALA A 92 16.06 17.98 -16.71
CA ALA A 92 16.62 17.66 -15.40
C ALA A 92 16.03 16.35 -14.85
N GLU A 93 14.70 16.22 -14.94
CA GLU A 93 14.01 15.00 -14.50
C GLU A 93 14.28 13.82 -15.43
N THR A 94 14.32 14.07 -16.74
CA THR A 94 14.72 13.07 -17.75
C THR A 94 16.12 12.55 -17.46
N LYS A 95 17.09 13.43 -17.23
CA LYS A 95 18.46 13.04 -16.87
C LYS A 95 18.50 12.24 -15.57
N ARG A 96 17.76 12.66 -14.53
CA ARG A 96 17.68 11.94 -13.26
C ARG A 96 17.15 10.51 -13.45
N ILE A 97 16.10 10.34 -14.26
CA ILE A 97 15.50 9.04 -14.58
C ILE A 97 16.50 8.18 -15.37
N GLN A 98 17.15 8.74 -16.39
CA GLN A 98 18.09 8.02 -17.26
C GLN A 98 19.39 7.63 -16.54
N GLU A 99 19.98 8.51 -15.73
CA GLU A 99 21.15 8.20 -14.91
C GLU A 99 20.82 7.08 -13.90
N TRP A 100 19.62 7.13 -13.33
CA TRP A 100 19.13 6.07 -12.46
C TRP A 100 18.93 4.73 -13.22
N LEU A 101 18.37 4.75 -14.43
CA LEU A 101 18.23 3.56 -15.30
C LEU A 101 19.60 2.97 -15.69
N ALA A 102 20.59 3.82 -15.96
CA ALA A 102 21.94 3.42 -16.30
C ALA A 102 22.67 2.78 -15.11
N ALA A 103 22.60 3.39 -13.92
CA ALA A 103 23.15 2.80 -12.68
C ALA A 103 22.49 1.45 -12.35
N ARG A 104 21.17 1.37 -12.51
CA ARG A 104 20.36 0.14 -12.36
C ARG A 104 20.77 -0.95 -13.35
N THR A 105 21.04 -0.62 -14.60
CA THR A 105 21.52 -1.57 -15.62
C THR A 105 22.88 -2.17 -15.21
N ALA A 106 23.75 -1.36 -14.61
CA ALA A 106 25.04 -1.81 -14.08
C ALA A 106 24.90 -2.71 -12.83
N ASP A 107 23.95 -2.42 -11.93
CA ASP A 107 23.69 -3.24 -10.74
C ASP A 107 23.14 -4.63 -11.09
N VAL A 108 22.31 -4.72 -12.14
CA VAL A 108 21.78 -6.00 -12.66
C VAL A 108 22.89 -6.79 -13.36
N ALA A 109 23.71 -6.14 -14.19
CA ALA A 109 24.84 -6.78 -14.87
C ALA A 109 25.92 -7.29 -13.90
N SER A 110 26.08 -6.64 -12.74
CA SER A 110 27.06 -7.01 -11.71
C SER A 110 26.58 -8.10 -10.73
N GLY A 111 25.30 -8.50 -10.78
CA GLY A 111 24.74 -9.50 -9.88
C GLY A 111 24.58 -9.03 -8.43
N ALA A 112 24.65 -7.73 -8.17
CA ALA A 112 24.40 -7.12 -6.87
C ALA A 112 22.93 -7.28 -6.41
N ILE A 113 22.04 -7.62 -7.35
CA ILE A 113 20.62 -7.89 -7.14
C ILE A 113 20.36 -9.34 -7.56
N LYS A 114 20.13 -10.23 -6.59
CA LYS A 114 19.80 -11.64 -6.86
C LYS A 114 18.31 -11.81 -7.07
N ARG A 115 17.94 -12.45 -8.18
CA ARG A 115 16.63 -13.05 -8.41
C ARG A 115 16.44 -14.23 -7.47
N SER A 116 15.29 -14.33 -6.81
CA SER A 116 15.01 -15.40 -5.83
C SER A 116 14.30 -16.57 -6.49
N ASP A 117 14.50 -17.78 -5.96
CA ASP A 117 13.97 -19.03 -6.52
C ASP A 117 12.42 -19.15 -6.49
N ARG A 118 11.69 -18.13 -6.00
CA ARG A 118 10.22 -17.98 -6.11
C ARG A 118 9.78 -17.50 -7.52
N GLU A 119 10.71 -17.15 -8.38
CA GLU A 119 10.49 -16.69 -9.77
C GLU A 119 10.29 -17.85 -10.76
N GLN A 120 9.33 -18.74 -10.52
CA GLN A 120 8.73 -19.49 -11.64
C GLN A 120 7.73 -18.56 -12.34
N PRO A 121 7.58 -18.60 -13.67
CA PRO A 121 6.84 -17.58 -14.41
C PRO A 121 5.39 -17.52 -13.94
N SER A 122 5.07 -16.51 -13.13
CA SER A 122 3.70 -16.10 -12.90
C SER A 122 3.06 -15.78 -14.26
N SER A 123 1.78 -16.06 -14.45
CA SER A 123 1.06 -15.68 -15.67
C SER A 123 0.99 -14.17 -15.90
N VAL A 124 1.44 -13.36 -14.94
CA VAL A 124 1.44 -11.90 -15.01
C VAL A 124 2.33 -11.44 -16.16
N ALA A 125 1.69 -10.91 -17.21
CA ALA A 125 2.36 -10.44 -18.43
C ALA A 125 3.37 -11.46 -19.02
N ASN A 126 3.00 -12.74 -19.06
CA ASN A 126 3.85 -13.82 -19.57
C ASN A 126 5.22 -13.95 -18.85
N GLY A 127 5.26 -13.65 -17.55
CA GLY A 127 6.45 -13.81 -16.71
C GLY A 127 7.33 -12.57 -16.61
N ALA A 128 7.05 -11.50 -17.35
CA ALA A 128 7.79 -10.23 -17.28
C ALA A 128 7.70 -9.57 -15.89
N HIS A 129 6.60 -9.80 -15.17
CA HIS A 129 6.33 -9.25 -13.84
C HIS A 129 6.15 -10.37 -12.80
N SER A 130 7.00 -11.41 -12.89
CA SER A 130 6.89 -12.64 -12.10
C SER A 130 7.08 -12.51 -10.59
N CYS A 131 7.60 -11.38 -10.12
CA CYS A 131 7.70 -11.05 -8.70
C CYS A 131 6.36 -10.69 -8.05
N TYR A 132 5.35 -10.27 -8.83
CA TYR A 132 4.03 -9.99 -8.28
C TYR A 132 3.17 -11.25 -8.32
N ARG A 133 2.51 -11.54 -7.22
CA ARG A 133 1.56 -12.65 -7.15
C ARG A 133 0.31 -12.33 -7.98
N THR A 134 -0.24 -13.36 -8.64
CA THR A 134 -1.64 -13.32 -9.11
C THR A 134 -2.61 -13.26 -7.93
N VAL A 135 -3.88 -12.92 -8.16
CA VAL A 135 -4.89 -12.95 -7.09
C VAL A 135 -4.97 -14.32 -6.42
N GLU A 136 -4.92 -15.41 -7.20
CA GLU A 136 -4.96 -16.77 -6.66
C GLU A 136 -3.71 -17.10 -5.85
N GLN A 137 -2.53 -16.62 -6.28
CA GLN A 137 -1.29 -16.78 -5.51
C GLN A 137 -1.34 -15.97 -4.21
N VAL A 138 -1.92 -14.76 -4.23
CA VAL A 138 -2.17 -13.95 -3.01
C VAL A 138 -3.09 -14.71 -2.05
N TYR A 139 -4.21 -15.27 -2.52
CA TYR A 139 -5.13 -16.03 -1.67
C TYR A 139 -4.52 -17.34 -1.17
N THR A 140 -3.73 -18.03 -1.99
CA THR A 140 -2.95 -19.19 -1.55
C THR A 140 -1.97 -18.79 -0.45
N SER A 141 -1.33 -17.62 -0.57
CA SER A 141 -0.41 -17.12 0.45
C SER A 141 -1.16 -16.78 1.75
N PHE A 142 -2.41 -16.29 1.68
CA PHE A 142 -3.24 -16.12 2.87
C PHE A 142 -3.52 -17.45 3.57
N ASP A 143 -3.88 -18.49 2.82
CA ASP A 143 -4.15 -19.82 3.35
C ASP A 143 -2.89 -20.45 3.97
N GLU A 144 -1.74 -20.33 3.31
CA GLU A 144 -0.44 -20.79 3.83
C GLU A 144 -0.05 -20.06 5.13
N LEU A 145 -0.23 -18.74 5.19
CA LEU A 145 0.03 -17.95 6.39
C LEU A 145 -0.92 -18.33 7.52
N LYS A 146 -2.20 -18.57 7.24
CA LYS A 146 -3.16 -19.06 8.24
C LYS A 146 -2.78 -20.43 8.77
N ALA A 147 -2.36 -21.34 7.90
CA ALA A 147 -1.90 -22.67 8.29
C ALA A 147 -0.63 -22.61 9.15
N LYS A 148 0.32 -21.74 8.79
CA LYS A 148 1.59 -21.57 9.50
C LYS A 148 1.46 -20.81 10.83
N PHE A 149 0.56 -19.83 10.89
CA PHE A 149 0.38 -18.94 12.04
C PHE A 149 -1.09 -18.87 12.50
N PRO A 150 -1.72 -20.01 12.87
CA PRO A 150 -3.17 -20.10 13.07
C PRO A 150 -3.70 -19.24 14.23
N LYS A 151 -2.85 -18.89 15.19
CA LYS A 151 -3.16 -18.01 16.34
C LYS A 151 -3.05 -16.52 16.03
N PHE A 152 -2.41 -16.15 14.91
CA PHE A 152 -2.14 -14.76 14.54
C PHE A 152 -2.89 -14.30 13.29
N VAL A 153 -3.44 -15.22 12.50
CA VAL A 153 -4.04 -14.93 11.20
C VAL A 153 -5.50 -15.34 11.21
N GLU A 154 -6.36 -14.53 10.61
CA GLU A 154 -7.72 -14.87 10.19
C GLU A 154 -7.89 -14.46 8.71
N ILE A 155 -8.78 -15.16 8.01
CA ILE A 155 -9.16 -14.81 6.64
C ILE A 155 -10.64 -14.46 6.66
N LYS A 156 -11.00 -13.31 6.09
CA LYS A 156 -12.38 -12.85 5.97
C LYS A 156 -12.77 -12.85 4.51
N ASP A 157 -13.83 -13.59 4.19
CA ASP A 157 -14.52 -13.48 2.91
C ASP A 157 -15.55 -12.35 3.03
N LEU A 158 -15.36 -11.29 2.26
CA LEU A 158 -16.20 -10.09 2.30
C LEU A 158 -17.38 -10.18 1.31
N GLY A 159 -17.41 -11.23 0.49
CA GLY A 159 -18.46 -11.48 -0.49
C GLY A 159 -17.98 -11.43 -1.95
N PRO A 160 -18.87 -11.74 -2.88
CA PRO A 160 -18.54 -11.81 -4.30
C PRO A 160 -18.19 -10.43 -4.88
N ALA A 161 -17.18 -10.39 -5.75
CA ALA A 161 -17.01 -9.31 -6.71
C ALA A 161 -18.12 -9.36 -7.78
N TRP A 162 -18.18 -8.36 -8.67
CA TRP A 162 -19.32 -8.20 -9.56
C TRP A 162 -19.62 -9.45 -10.39
N MET A 163 -18.61 -10.13 -10.97
CA MET A 163 -18.87 -11.37 -11.74
C MET A 163 -19.49 -12.47 -10.88
N GLY A 164 -19.07 -12.58 -9.61
CA GLY A 164 -19.65 -13.54 -8.67
C GLY A 164 -21.15 -13.30 -8.45
N THR A 165 -21.60 -12.05 -8.43
CA THR A 165 -23.02 -11.70 -8.31
C THR A 165 -23.87 -12.07 -9.53
N GLN A 166 -23.23 -12.33 -10.67
CA GLN A 166 -23.91 -12.66 -11.93
C GLN A 166 -24.09 -14.16 -12.14
N ILE A 167 -23.43 -15.02 -11.34
CA ILE A 167 -23.47 -16.47 -11.51
C ILE A 167 -24.89 -17.00 -11.31
N LYS A 168 -25.34 -17.85 -12.24
CA LYS A 168 -26.63 -18.55 -12.16
C LYS A 168 -26.42 -20.04 -12.43
N PRO A 169 -27.15 -20.94 -11.73
CA PRO A 169 -27.17 -22.35 -12.09
C PRO A 169 -27.62 -22.53 -13.56
N PRO A 170 -27.15 -23.57 -14.27
CA PRO A 170 -27.64 -23.88 -15.61
C PRO A 170 -29.16 -23.99 -15.64
N PHE A 171 -29.80 -23.39 -16.64
CA PHE A 171 -31.25 -23.41 -16.81
C PHE A 171 -31.63 -23.68 -18.26
N THR A 172 -32.91 -23.90 -18.56
CA THR A 172 -33.37 -24.24 -19.91
C THR A 172 -34.08 -23.05 -20.54
N VAL A 173 -33.69 -22.69 -21.78
CA VAL A 173 -34.36 -21.69 -22.61
C VAL A 173 -34.89 -22.37 -23.86
N GLY A 174 -36.21 -22.42 -24.03
CA GLY A 174 -36.83 -23.05 -25.21
C GLY A 174 -36.51 -24.54 -25.37
N GLY A 175 -36.32 -25.27 -24.27
CA GLY A 175 -35.94 -26.69 -24.29
C GLY A 175 -34.44 -26.95 -24.45
N GLN A 176 -33.61 -25.92 -24.66
CA GLN A 176 -32.15 -26.05 -24.76
C GLN A 176 -31.47 -25.65 -23.44
N PRO A 177 -30.44 -26.40 -22.98
CA PRO A 177 -29.68 -26.02 -21.80
C PRO A 177 -28.85 -24.75 -22.09
N ASP A 178 -29.00 -23.73 -21.25
CA ASP A 178 -28.18 -22.52 -21.20
C ASP A 178 -27.29 -22.56 -19.97
N SER A 179 -25.99 -22.74 -20.19
CA SER A 179 -24.97 -22.65 -19.16
C SER A 179 -24.18 -21.34 -19.21
N SER A 180 -24.52 -20.37 -20.05
CA SER A 180 -23.71 -19.15 -20.29
C SER A 180 -23.50 -18.24 -19.07
N TRP A 181 -24.15 -18.54 -17.94
CA TRP A 181 -24.05 -17.81 -16.68
C TRP A 181 -23.35 -18.59 -15.56
N SER A 182 -22.85 -19.80 -15.83
CA SER A 182 -22.53 -20.75 -14.77
C SER A 182 -21.13 -20.56 -14.18
N ASN A 183 -20.25 -19.82 -14.88
CA ASN A 183 -18.86 -19.67 -14.48
C ASN A 183 -18.24 -18.39 -15.08
N TYR A 184 -17.06 -18.01 -14.60
CA TYR A 184 -16.37 -16.75 -14.96
C TYR A 184 -16.10 -16.65 -16.46
N ARG A 185 -15.54 -17.71 -17.07
CA ARG A 185 -15.21 -17.74 -18.50
C ARG A 185 -16.46 -17.60 -19.39
N GLN A 186 -17.57 -18.22 -18.98
CA GLN A 186 -18.85 -18.12 -19.68
C GLN A 186 -19.46 -16.73 -19.55
N LEU A 187 -19.37 -16.11 -18.36
CA LEU A 187 -19.80 -14.72 -18.18
C LEU A 187 -18.98 -13.76 -19.04
N LEU A 188 -17.66 -13.92 -19.11
CA LEU A 188 -16.82 -13.11 -20.01
C LEU A 188 -17.23 -13.31 -21.48
N ALA A 189 -17.43 -14.55 -21.92
CA ALA A 189 -17.92 -14.87 -23.27
C ALA A 189 -19.30 -14.26 -23.56
N LYS A 190 -20.12 -14.10 -22.53
CA LYS A 190 -21.45 -13.51 -22.63
C LYS A 190 -21.42 -11.99 -22.75
N TYR A 191 -20.56 -11.33 -21.97
CA TYR A 191 -20.54 -9.88 -21.84
C TYR A 191 -19.60 -9.18 -22.82
N LEU A 192 -18.55 -9.86 -23.25
CA LEU A 192 -17.49 -9.27 -24.06
C LEU A 192 -17.49 -9.81 -25.49
N PRO A 193 -17.21 -8.97 -26.49
CA PRO A 193 -17.12 -9.42 -27.86
C PRO A 193 -15.93 -10.37 -28.04
N ALA A 194 -16.05 -11.33 -28.96
CA ALA A 194 -15.01 -12.31 -29.25
C ALA A 194 -13.65 -11.64 -29.59
N ALA A 195 -13.67 -10.50 -30.28
CA ALA A 195 -12.45 -9.74 -30.60
C ALA A 195 -11.72 -9.22 -29.35
N PHE A 196 -12.45 -8.87 -28.29
CA PHE A 196 -11.84 -8.47 -27.02
C PHE A 196 -11.30 -9.69 -26.28
N LEU A 197 -12.04 -10.80 -26.27
CA LEU A 197 -11.63 -12.04 -25.61
C LEU A 197 -10.38 -12.67 -26.24
N GLN A 198 -10.15 -12.47 -27.55
CA GLN A 198 -8.93 -12.90 -28.24
C GLN A 198 -7.65 -12.27 -27.68
N ARG A 199 -7.75 -11.21 -26.87
CA ARG A 199 -6.60 -10.62 -26.17
C ARG A 199 -6.12 -11.48 -24.98
N PHE A 200 -6.94 -12.41 -24.50
CA PHE A 200 -6.67 -13.19 -23.31
C PHE A 200 -6.56 -14.68 -23.64
N ASP A 201 -5.69 -15.36 -22.90
CA ASP A 201 -5.69 -16.81 -22.81
C ASP A 201 -6.74 -17.22 -21.77
N LEU A 202 -7.94 -17.57 -22.26
CA LEU A 202 -9.06 -17.98 -21.41
C LEU A 202 -8.73 -19.20 -20.53
N THR A 203 -7.74 -20.02 -20.91
CA THR A 203 -7.33 -21.19 -20.12
C THR A 203 -6.59 -20.80 -18.84
N LYS A 204 -6.03 -19.58 -18.77
CA LYS A 204 -5.35 -19.00 -17.60
C LYS A 204 -6.29 -18.21 -16.68
N LEU A 205 -7.57 -18.07 -17.05
CA LEU A 205 -8.59 -17.46 -16.19
C LEU A 205 -9.18 -18.51 -15.24
N PRO A 206 -9.57 -18.16 -14.01
CA PRO A 206 -10.20 -19.09 -13.09
C PRO A 206 -11.55 -19.54 -13.67
N ASP A 207 -11.98 -20.74 -13.27
CA ASP A 207 -13.31 -21.23 -13.63
C ASP A 207 -14.39 -20.42 -12.91
N GLN A 208 -14.19 -20.10 -11.62
CA GLN A 208 -15.14 -19.33 -10.82
C GLN A 208 -14.68 -17.89 -10.60
N PRO A 209 -15.61 -16.92 -10.52
CA PRO A 209 -15.28 -15.54 -10.11
C PRO A 209 -14.66 -15.50 -8.73
N LEU A 210 -13.93 -14.43 -8.43
CA LEU A 210 -13.20 -14.29 -7.18
C LEU A 210 -14.00 -13.42 -6.20
N ASN A 211 -14.01 -13.81 -4.92
CA ASN A 211 -14.57 -12.99 -3.86
C ASN A 211 -13.56 -11.93 -3.39
N VAL A 212 -14.06 -10.81 -2.90
CA VAL A 212 -13.25 -9.84 -2.15
C VAL A 212 -12.87 -10.49 -0.83
N LYS A 213 -11.58 -10.62 -0.56
CA LYS A 213 -11.05 -11.23 0.68
C LYS A 213 -10.11 -10.29 1.42
N ALA A 214 -10.07 -10.46 2.74
CA ALA A 214 -9.11 -9.82 3.60
C ALA A 214 -8.32 -10.85 4.42
N ILE A 215 -7.02 -10.63 4.56
CA ILE A 215 -6.23 -11.26 5.63
C ILE A 215 -6.20 -10.31 6.83
N VAL A 216 -6.47 -10.85 8.02
CA VAL A 216 -6.42 -10.13 9.29
C VAL A 216 -5.31 -10.73 10.13
N VAL A 217 -4.40 -9.88 10.62
CA VAL A 217 -3.23 -10.33 11.35
C VAL A 217 -3.06 -9.54 12.64
N GLY A 218 -2.87 -10.24 13.75
CA GLY A 218 -2.65 -9.64 15.07
C GLY A 218 -2.43 -10.71 16.14
N ASN A 219 -1.93 -10.34 17.31
CA ASN A 219 -1.87 -11.27 18.43
C ASN A 219 -3.22 -11.37 19.15
N PHE A 220 -4.13 -12.16 18.58
CA PHE A 220 -5.51 -12.30 19.08
C PHE A 220 -5.62 -12.86 20.51
N ALA A 221 -4.55 -13.43 21.06
CA ALA A 221 -4.54 -13.92 22.44
C ALA A 221 -4.50 -12.79 23.48
N ILE A 222 -4.01 -11.60 23.11
CA ILE A 222 -3.85 -10.46 24.02
C ILE A 222 -4.58 -9.19 23.54
N GLN A 223 -5.03 -9.18 22.29
CA GLN A 223 -5.72 -8.05 21.68
C GLN A 223 -7.22 -8.06 21.98
N ASN A 224 -7.84 -6.88 21.91
CA ASN A 224 -9.25 -6.68 22.17
C ASN A 224 -9.85 -5.65 21.18
N GLU A 225 -11.09 -5.26 21.39
CA GLU A 225 -11.81 -4.32 20.53
C GLU A 225 -11.22 -2.91 20.48
N LYS A 226 -10.38 -2.53 21.45
CA LYS A 226 -9.65 -1.25 21.52
C LYS A 226 -8.28 -1.30 20.84
N THR A 227 -7.84 -2.46 20.36
CA THR A 227 -6.57 -2.59 19.64
C THR A 227 -6.63 -1.79 18.33
N PRO A 228 -5.69 -0.85 18.09
CA PRO A 228 -5.64 -0.06 16.87
C PRO A 228 -5.54 -0.93 15.62
N ARG A 229 -6.26 -0.52 14.56
CA ARG A 229 -6.33 -1.26 13.30
C ARG A 229 -5.73 -0.46 12.16
N MET A 230 -4.76 -1.03 11.47
CA MET A 230 -4.34 -0.52 10.18
C MET A 230 -5.02 -1.33 9.08
N VAL A 231 -5.94 -0.66 8.39
CA VAL A 231 -6.71 -1.24 7.30
C VAL A 231 -6.14 -0.77 5.98
N TRP A 232 -5.84 -1.72 5.11
CA TRP A 232 -5.30 -1.50 3.78
C TRP A 232 -6.22 -2.06 2.72
N THR A 233 -6.38 -1.30 1.64
CA THR A 233 -6.84 -1.85 0.36
C THR A 233 -5.68 -1.87 -0.61
N GLY A 234 -5.56 -2.96 -1.36
CA GLY A 234 -4.66 -3.06 -2.49
C GLY A 234 -5.42 -3.50 -3.74
N GLY A 235 -5.05 -2.92 -4.87
CA GLY A 235 -5.61 -3.33 -6.16
C GLY A 235 -7.04 -2.89 -6.39
N ILE A 236 -7.43 -1.72 -5.90
CA ILE A 236 -8.71 -1.10 -6.28
C ILE A 236 -8.74 -0.80 -7.79
N HIS A 237 -7.61 -0.33 -8.34
CA HIS A 237 -7.38 -0.35 -9.79
C HIS A 237 -6.60 -1.62 -10.16
N ALA A 238 -7.15 -2.38 -11.10
CA ALA A 238 -6.70 -3.72 -11.42
C ALA A 238 -5.23 -3.78 -11.93
N ARG A 239 -4.83 -2.81 -12.76
CA ARG A 239 -3.50 -2.70 -13.36
C ARG A 239 -2.36 -2.33 -12.41
N GLU A 240 -2.65 -1.94 -11.17
CA GLU A 240 -1.63 -1.49 -10.21
C GLU A 240 -1.06 -2.71 -9.48
N TYR A 241 0.20 -3.10 -9.77
CA TYR A 241 0.74 -4.41 -9.34
C TYR A 241 1.46 -4.37 -8.00
N ALA A 242 2.18 -3.28 -7.73
CA ALA A 242 2.92 -3.09 -6.50
C ALA A 242 2.07 -3.05 -5.22
N PRO A 243 0.88 -2.39 -5.20
CA PRO A 243 0.11 -2.20 -3.96
C PRO A 243 -0.14 -3.45 -3.12
N GLN A 244 -0.66 -4.50 -3.75
CA GLN A 244 -1.00 -5.76 -3.09
C GLN A 244 0.27 -6.45 -2.59
N GLU A 245 1.32 -6.46 -3.42
CA GLU A 245 2.57 -7.17 -3.11
C GLU A 245 3.31 -6.53 -1.93
N VAL A 246 3.36 -5.20 -1.84
CA VAL A 246 3.96 -4.52 -0.67
C VAL A 246 3.21 -4.89 0.62
N GLY A 247 1.87 -4.87 0.59
CA GLY A 247 1.03 -5.23 1.74
C GLY A 247 1.26 -6.68 2.20
N VAL A 248 1.29 -7.63 1.25
CA VAL A 248 1.53 -9.05 1.55
C VAL A 248 2.93 -9.25 2.13
N LYS A 249 3.98 -8.67 1.52
CA LYS A 249 5.36 -8.81 2.00
C LYS A 249 5.55 -8.23 3.40
N PHE A 250 4.89 -7.12 3.74
CA PHE A 250 4.92 -6.57 5.10
C PHE A 250 4.28 -7.50 6.13
N ILE A 251 3.14 -8.12 5.79
CA ILE A 251 2.49 -9.13 6.64
C ILE A 251 3.38 -10.37 6.81
N GLU A 252 3.99 -10.86 5.74
CA GLU A 252 4.95 -11.97 5.79
C GLU A 252 6.12 -11.63 6.72
N TRP A 253 6.65 -10.40 6.65
CA TRP A 253 7.73 -9.95 7.53
C TRP A 253 7.29 -9.91 9.00
N LEU A 254 6.13 -9.34 9.32
CA LEU A 254 5.60 -9.29 10.69
C LEU A 254 5.51 -10.69 11.32
N LEU A 255 4.89 -11.62 10.60
CA LEU A 255 4.64 -12.97 11.09
C LEU A 255 5.92 -13.79 11.21
N ASN A 256 6.82 -13.73 10.22
CA ASN A 256 8.05 -14.51 10.23
C ASN A 256 9.07 -14.02 11.27
N ASN A 257 8.96 -12.76 11.71
CA ASN A 257 9.84 -12.13 12.68
C ASN A 257 9.23 -11.97 14.08
N TYR A 258 7.97 -12.38 14.30
CA TYR A 258 7.41 -12.42 15.66
C TYR A 258 8.27 -13.31 16.58
N GLY A 259 8.68 -12.76 17.73
CA GLY A 259 9.60 -13.40 18.67
C GLY A 259 11.08 -13.38 18.29
N LYS A 260 11.44 -12.89 17.09
CA LYS A 260 12.82 -12.78 16.58
C LYS A 260 13.29 -11.33 16.40
N ASP A 261 12.36 -10.46 16.02
CA ASP A 261 12.54 -9.01 15.98
C ASP A 261 11.61 -8.36 17.02
N ALA A 262 12.19 -7.48 17.84
CA ALA A 262 11.46 -6.85 18.94
C ALA A 262 10.41 -5.84 18.42
N ASN A 263 10.68 -5.11 17.33
CA ASN A 263 9.70 -4.22 16.74
C ASN A 263 8.57 -5.02 16.10
N ALA A 264 8.86 -6.08 15.34
CA ALA A 264 7.81 -6.96 14.80
C ALA A 264 6.91 -7.53 15.90
N THR A 265 7.52 -7.97 17.01
CA THR A 265 6.80 -8.49 18.18
C THR A 265 5.92 -7.44 18.83
N MET A 266 6.47 -6.24 19.09
CA MET A 266 5.74 -5.10 19.64
C MET A 266 4.56 -4.71 18.74
N MET A 267 4.81 -4.56 17.45
CA MET A 267 3.83 -4.12 16.46
C MET A 267 2.68 -5.12 16.29
N LEU A 268 2.97 -6.43 16.26
CA LEU A 268 1.93 -7.47 16.17
C LEU A 268 1.13 -7.62 17.47
N ASN A 269 1.73 -7.29 18.62
CA ASN A 269 1.03 -7.27 19.89
C ASN A 269 0.10 -6.06 20.02
N MET A 270 0.58 -4.89 19.58
CA MET A 270 -0.13 -3.63 19.74
C MET A 270 -1.21 -3.37 18.69
N ASN A 271 -1.13 -3.98 17.51
CA ASN A 271 -1.97 -3.60 16.37
C ASN A 271 -2.59 -4.80 15.66
N GLN A 272 -3.71 -4.55 15.00
CA GLN A 272 -4.28 -5.45 13.99
C GLN A 272 -4.08 -4.88 12.59
N TYR A 273 -3.72 -5.75 11.64
CA TYR A 273 -3.46 -5.42 10.25
C TYR A 273 -4.52 -6.11 9.39
N HIS A 274 -5.23 -5.34 8.57
CA HIS A 274 -6.28 -5.87 7.69
C HIS A 274 -5.91 -5.51 6.25
N LEU A 275 -5.43 -6.47 5.45
CA LEU A 275 -5.15 -6.25 4.03
C LEU A 275 -6.28 -6.83 3.17
N ILE A 276 -6.97 -5.97 2.44
CA ILE A 276 -8.12 -6.28 1.59
C ILE A 276 -7.70 -6.23 0.12
N ILE A 277 -8.02 -7.28 -0.65
CA ILE A 277 -7.84 -7.30 -2.10
C ILE A 277 -9.14 -6.82 -2.76
N HIS A 278 -9.12 -5.59 -3.29
CA HIS A 278 -10.34 -4.83 -3.59
C HIS A 278 -11.00 -5.25 -4.92
N ASN A 279 -10.26 -5.32 -6.03
CA ASN A 279 -10.80 -5.63 -7.37
C ASN A 279 -10.22 -6.94 -7.94
N PRO A 280 -10.57 -8.11 -7.38
CA PRO A 280 -9.95 -9.37 -7.78
C PRO A 280 -10.31 -9.79 -9.22
N ASP A 281 -11.55 -9.55 -9.66
CA ASP A 281 -11.98 -9.88 -11.03
C ASP A 281 -11.29 -8.99 -12.07
N GLY A 282 -11.29 -7.67 -11.86
CA GLY A 282 -10.58 -6.74 -12.74
C GLY A 282 -9.09 -7.07 -12.77
N ARG A 283 -8.48 -7.37 -11.62
CA ARG A 283 -7.08 -7.78 -11.54
C ARG A 283 -6.81 -9.00 -12.41
N LYS A 284 -7.71 -9.99 -12.44
CA LYS A 284 -7.51 -11.19 -13.23
C LYS A 284 -7.39 -10.91 -14.73
N LEU A 285 -8.13 -9.93 -15.23
CA LEU A 285 -7.99 -9.48 -16.61
C LEU A 285 -6.70 -8.69 -16.81
N ALA A 286 -6.33 -7.83 -15.86
CA ALA A 286 -5.07 -7.07 -15.90
C ALA A 286 -3.85 -8.00 -15.97
N GLU A 287 -3.82 -9.11 -15.22
CA GLU A 287 -2.72 -10.09 -15.22
C GLU A 287 -2.35 -10.60 -16.61
N GLN A 288 -3.31 -10.61 -17.54
CA GLN A 288 -3.10 -11.01 -18.93
C GLN A 288 -3.00 -9.82 -19.90
N ASP A 289 -3.36 -8.62 -19.45
CA ASP A 289 -3.36 -7.41 -20.26
C ASP A 289 -2.02 -6.68 -20.22
N VAL A 290 -1.11 -7.08 -21.12
CA VAL A 290 0.19 -6.41 -21.30
C VAL A 290 0.07 -4.93 -21.71
N SER A 291 -1.12 -4.47 -22.14
CA SER A 291 -1.35 -3.09 -22.58
C SER A 291 -1.78 -2.15 -21.45
N ALA A 292 -1.82 -2.61 -20.20
CA ALA A 292 -2.10 -1.78 -19.04
C ALA A 292 -3.51 -1.16 -18.98
N ARG A 293 -4.48 -1.67 -19.75
CA ARG A 293 -5.77 -0.98 -19.92
C ARG A 293 -6.80 -1.33 -18.86
N GLN A 294 -6.75 -2.53 -18.28
CA GLN A 294 -7.74 -2.89 -17.27
C GLN A 294 -7.49 -2.16 -15.94
N ARG A 295 -8.22 -1.05 -15.73
CA ARG A 295 -8.23 -0.26 -14.49
C ARG A 295 -9.45 -0.60 -13.62
N LYS A 296 -10.64 -0.54 -14.22
CA LYS A 296 -11.96 -0.61 -13.58
C LYS A 296 -12.31 -2.03 -13.11
N ASN A 297 -13.44 -2.19 -12.42
CA ASN A 297 -14.01 -3.52 -12.15
C ASN A 297 -14.62 -4.14 -13.43
N THR A 298 -15.33 -5.26 -13.29
CA THR A 298 -15.89 -6.04 -14.40
C THR A 298 -17.39 -5.82 -14.60
N ASN A 299 -17.96 -4.70 -14.14
CA ASN A 299 -19.39 -4.42 -14.35
C ASN A 299 -19.72 -4.15 -15.84
N TYR A 300 -20.13 -5.21 -16.54
CA TYR A 300 -20.47 -5.19 -17.97
C TYR A 300 -21.96 -4.96 -18.25
N SER A 301 -22.78 -4.71 -17.23
CA SER A 301 -24.21 -4.49 -17.41
C SER A 301 -24.56 -3.02 -17.27
N SER A 302 -24.54 -2.49 -16.04
CA SER A 302 -24.91 -1.10 -15.77
C SER A 302 -23.77 -0.12 -16.09
N ALA A 303 -22.56 -0.63 -16.34
CA ALA A 303 -21.38 0.17 -16.65
C ALA A 303 -20.72 -0.22 -17.99
N ALA A 304 -21.49 -0.75 -18.94
CA ALA A 304 -21.01 -1.01 -20.29
C ALA A 304 -20.81 0.30 -21.06
N CYS A 305 -19.66 0.45 -21.71
CA CYS A 305 -19.45 1.44 -22.76
C CYS A 305 -19.76 0.78 -24.10
N THR A 306 -20.81 1.24 -24.76
CA THR A 306 -21.32 0.60 -25.97
C THR A 306 -21.32 1.53 -27.17
N THR A 307 -21.00 1.00 -28.34
CA THR A 307 -21.27 1.63 -29.65
C THR A 307 -22.35 0.87 -30.39
N ASN A 308 -23.10 1.52 -31.25
CA ASN A 308 -24.07 0.85 -32.12
C ASN A 308 -23.52 0.79 -33.54
N THR A 309 -23.43 -0.40 -34.10
CA THR A 309 -23.04 -0.61 -35.51
C THR A 309 -24.23 -1.20 -36.25
N ASN A 310 -24.62 -0.59 -37.36
CA ASN A 310 -25.70 -1.09 -38.19
C ASN A 310 -25.18 -2.22 -39.09
N VAL A 311 -25.74 -3.42 -38.93
CA VAL A 311 -25.41 -4.60 -39.74
C VAL A 311 -26.62 -4.93 -40.63
N GLN A 312 -26.36 -5.20 -41.90
CA GLN A 312 -27.37 -5.73 -42.81
C GLN A 312 -27.48 -7.23 -42.63
N ILE A 313 -28.68 -7.72 -42.32
CA ILE A 313 -29.00 -9.16 -42.28
C ILE A 313 -29.99 -9.51 -43.38
N THR A 314 -29.80 -10.67 -43.98
CA THR A 314 -30.71 -11.21 -44.99
C THR A 314 -31.70 -12.15 -44.30
N VAL A 315 -32.98 -11.79 -44.30
CA VAL A 315 -34.03 -12.51 -43.59
C VAL A 315 -34.90 -13.28 -44.59
N PRO A 316 -35.17 -14.58 -44.39
CA PRO A 316 -36.11 -15.31 -45.23
C PRO A 316 -37.49 -14.69 -45.13
N SER A 317 -38.10 -14.41 -46.28
CA SER A 317 -39.46 -13.89 -46.34
C SER A 317 -40.42 -15.02 -46.64
N THR A 318 -41.47 -15.17 -45.84
CA THR A 318 -42.58 -16.09 -46.14
C THR A 318 -43.60 -15.50 -47.11
N THR A 319 -43.41 -14.25 -47.55
CA THR A 319 -44.39 -13.46 -48.33
C THR A 319 -43.80 -12.78 -49.58
N SER A 320 -42.48 -12.78 -49.78
CA SER A 320 -41.82 -12.18 -50.95
C SER A 320 -41.46 -13.22 -52.01
N THR A 321 -41.73 -12.89 -53.27
CA THR A 321 -41.40 -13.67 -54.48
C THR A 321 -39.90 -13.89 -54.70
N LEU A 322 -39.03 -13.14 -54.01
CA LEU A 322 -37.56 -13.28 -54.07
C LEU A 322 -36.97 -14.11 -52.92
N GLY A 323 -37.80 -14.63 -52.01
CA GLY A 323 -37.40 -15.52 -50.92
C GLY A 323 -36.67 -14.87 -49.73
N TYR A 324 -36.12 -13.66 -49.88
CA TYR A 324 -35.40 -12.94 -48.82
C TYR A 324 -35.56 -11.42 -48.91
N TYR A 325 -35.43 -10.71 -47.79
CA TYR A 325 -35.25 -9.24 -47.75
C TYR A 325 -34.09 -8.85 -46.84
N THR A 326 -33.45 -7.72 -47.15
CA THR A 326 -32.36 -7.16 -46.33
C THR A 326 -32.95 -6.26 -45.24
N SER A 327 -32.61 -6.53 -43.99
CA SER A 327 -32.98 -5.71 -42.83
C SER A 327 -31.72 -5.12 -42.19
N THR A 328 -31.80 -3.86 -41.77
CA THR A 328 -30.73 -3.24 -40.98
C THR A 328 -31.02 -3.47 -39.50
N VAL A 329 -30.14 -4.19 -38.82
CA VAL A 329 -30.18 -4.38 -37.37
C VAL A 329 -29.06 -3.58 -36.74
N SER A 330 -29.39 -2.71 -35.80
CA SER A 330 -28.39 -2.06 -34.94
C SER A 330 -27.87 -3.06 -33.93
N VAL A 331 -26.59 -3.38 -34.00
CA VAL A 331 -25.88 -4.26 -33.07
C VAL A 331 -25.13 -3.38 -32.06
N THR A 332 -25.47 -3.54 -30.78
CA THR A 332 -24.77 -2.87 -29.68
C THR A 332 -23.48 -3.64 -29.36
N ASN A 333 -22.34 -2.99 -29.47
CA ASN A 333 -21.01 -3.52 -29.21
C ASN A 333 -20.44 -2.92 -27.93
N THR A 334 -20.13 -3.74 -26.93
CA THR A 334 -19.35 -3.30 -25.76
C THR A 334 -17.89 -3.11 -26.18
N ILE A 335 -17.36 -1.89 -26.05
CA ILE A 335 -15.98 -1.54 -26.43
C ILE A 335 -15.05 -1.36 -25.21
N ALA A 336 -15.62 -1.00 -24.06
CA ALA A 336 -14.98 -0.89 -22.74
C ALA A 336 -16.07 -1.00 -21.67
N SER A 337 -15.69 -1.05 -20.39
CA SER A 337 -16.69 -1.34 -19.33
C SER A 337 -16.11 -1.30 -17.93
N GLY A 338 -17.00 -1.22 -16.95
CA GLY A 338 -16.69 -1.24 -15.53
C GLY A 338 -16.81 0.13 -14.89
N VAL A 339 -16.85 0.12 -13.57
CA VAL A 339 -16.84 1.29 -12.71
C VAL A 339 -15.45 1.48 -12.13
N ASP A 340 -14.99 2.72 -12.06
CA ASP A 340 -13.81 3.07 -11.27
C ASP A 340 -14.21 2.99 -9.79
N LEU A 341 -13.75 1.94 -9.11
CA LEU A 341 -14.08 1.70 -7.71
C LEU A 341 -13.61 2.84 -6.80
N ASN A 342 -12.54 3.58 -7.16
CA ASN A 342 -12.08 4.75 -6.42
C ASN A 342 -12.79 6.05 -6.83
N ARG A 343 -13.93 5.93 -7.52
CA ARG A 343 -14.91 7.00 -7.76
C ARG A 343 -16.32 6.61 -7.28
N ASN A 344 -16.48 5.39 -6.78
CA ASN A 344 -17.79 4.84 -6.42
C ASN A 344 -18.14 5.00 -4.94
N TYR A 345 -17.26 5.54 -4.11
CA TYR A 345 -17.56 5.73 -2.69
C TYR A 345 -18.55 6.87 -2.46
N PRO A 346 -19.46 6.76 -1.47
CA PRO A 346 -20.60 7.67 -1.33
C PRO A 346 -20.24 9.09 -0.85
N PHE A 347 -19.11 9.26 -0.15
CA PHE A 347 -18.71 10.58 0.35
C PHE A 347 -18.12 11.42 -0.78
N GLY A 348 -18.71 12.59 -1.03
CA GLY A 348 -18.29 13.45 -2.16
C GLY A 348 -18.57 12.83 -3.52
N TRP A 349 -19.50 11.87 -3.63
CA TRP A 349 -19.82 11.22 -4.89
C TRP A 349 -20.54 12.18 -5.83
N GLY A 350 -19.95 12.43 -7.00
CA GLY A 350 -20.57 13.18 -8.07
C GLY A 350 -21.08 14.57 -7.70
N THR A 351 -20.39 15.25 -6.79
CA THR A 351 -20.73 16.58 -6.26
C THR A 351 -20.77 17.70 -7.31
N GLY A 352 -20.39 17.43 -8.56
CA GLY A 352 -20.68 18.31 -9.70
C GLY A 352 -19.86 19.60 -9.73
N GLY A 353 -18.95 19.80 -8.76
CA GLY A 353 -17.99 20.90 -8.73
C GLY A 353 -16.71 20.53 -9.48
N GLY A 354 -16.38 21.27 -10.55
CA GLY A 354 -15.03 21.32 -11.13
C GLY A 354 -14.46 20.06 -11.82
N GLY A 355 -15.19 18.94 -11.86
CA GLY A 355 -14.68 17.67 -12.39
C GLY A 355 -13.94 16.85 -11.32
N GLY A 356 -13.76 15.55 -11.57
CA GLY A 356 -13.05 14.64 -10.66
C GLY A 356 -13.49 13.18 -10.73
N SER A 357 -14.59 12.93 -11.44
CA SER A 357 -15.06 11.61 -11.85
C SER A 357 -15.91 11.75 -13.13
N ASP A 358 -16.13 10.69 -13.89
CA ASP A 358 -16.93 10.73 -15.13
C ASP A 358 -18.36 10.22 -14.88
N GLY A 359 -19.35 10.88 -15.49
CA GLY A 359 -20.73 10.36 -15.60
C GLY A 359 -20.94 9.47 -16.82
N ASN A 360 -19.96 9.39 -17.72
CA ASN A 360 -20.00 8.56 -18.93
C ASN A 360 -19.34 7.21 -18.66
N SER A 361 -20.04 6.09 -18.92
CA SER A 361 -19.53 4.73 -18.73
C SER A 361 -18.29 4.39 -19.56
N CYS A 362 -18.05 5.15 -20.64
CA CYS A 362 -16.86 5.06 -21.46
C CYS A 362 -15.61 5.70 -20.85
N GLY A 363 -15.76 6.51 -19.80
CA GLY A 363 -14.63 7.13 -19.10
C GLY A 363 -13.89 6.14 -18.21
N GLU A 364 -12.57 6.31 -18.10
CA GLU A 364 -11.72 5.55 -17.17
C GLU A 364 -12.00 5.91 -15.70
N THR A 365 -12.62 7.06 -15.44
CA THR A 365 -13.01 7.50 -14.09
C THR A 365 -14.53 7.43 -13.89
N PHE A 366 -15.22 6.57 -14.63
CA PHE A 366 -16.68 6.41 -14.50
C PHE A 366 -17.07 6.06 -13.07
N ARG A 367 -17.84 6.95 -12.45
CA ARG A 367 -18.20 6.92 -11.02
C ARG A 367 -19.24 5.85 -10.64
N GLY A 368 -19.80 5.16 -11.63
CA GLY A 368 -20.92 4.25 -11.45
C GLY A 368 -22.27 4.95 -11.60
N VAL A 369 -23.33 4.17 -11.59
CA VAL A 369 -24.72 4.65 -11.79
C VAL A 369 -25.31 5.28 -10.52
N ALA A 370 -24.72 4.98 -9.37
CA ALA A 370 -25.09 5.48 -8.05
C ALA A 370 -23.88 5.36 -7.11
N PRO A 371 -23.83 6.13 -6.01
CA PRO A 371 -22.82 5.91 -4.98
C PRO A 371 -22.97 4.50 -4.40
N SER A 372 -21.85 3.82 -4.18
CA SER A 372 -21.79 2.44 -3.69
C SER A 372 -22.60 1.45 -4.55
N SER A 373 -22.71 1.70 -5.87
CA SER A 373 -23.38 0.77 -6.80
C SER A 373 -22.66 -0.57 -6.94
N GLU A 374 -21.35 -0.59 -6.69
CA GLU A 374 -20.55 -1.81 -6.90
C GLU A 374 -20.55 -2.71 -5.65
N PRO A 375 -20.67 -4.03 -5.82
CA PRO A 375 -20.65 -4.98 -4.71
C PRO A 375 -19.30 -4.96 -3.97
N GLU A 376 -18.19 -4.72 -4.67
CA GLU A 376 -16.86 -4.59 -4.06
C GLU A 376 -16.80 -3.39 -3.11
N THR A 377 -17.25 -2.22 -3.56
CA THR A 377 -17.32 -1.00 -2.75
C THR A 377 -18.21 -1.20 -1.52
N THR A 378 -19.38 -1.82 -1.71
CA THR A 378 -20.33 -2.12 -0.64
C THR A 378 -19.74 -3.09 0.40
N ALA A 379 -19.04 -4.13 -0.04
CA ALA A 379 -18.39 -5.11 0.82
C ALA A 379 -17.34 -4.45 1.73
N ILE A 380 -16.49 -3.59 1.18
CA ILE A 380 -15.45 -2.88 1.94
C ILE A 380 -16.07 -1.85 2.89
N LEU A 381 -17.05 -1.06 2.44
CA LEU A 381 -17.76 -0.13 3.33
C LEU A 381 -18.36 -0.86 4.53
N ASN A 382 -19.03 -2.00 4.31
CA ASN A 382 -19.62 -2.80 5.38
C ASN A 382 -18.57 -3.38 6.32
N TYR A 383 -17.45 -3.85 5.77
CA TYR A 383 -16.36 -4.40 6.56
C TYR A 383 -15.67 -3.34 7.43
N VAL A 384 -15.27 -2.21 6.83
CA VAL A 384 -14.51 -1.15 7.52
C VAL A 384 -15.39 -0.37 8.51
N ARG A 385 -16.68 -0.14 8.20
CA ARG A 385 -17.65 0.36 9.21
C ARG A 385 -17.82 -0.62 10.37
N GLY A 386 -17.69 -1.91 10.08
CA GLY A 386 -17.67 -2.94 11.10
C GLY A 386 -16.40 -2.92 11.93
N THR A 387 -15.26 -2.52 11.37
CA THR A 387 -14.01 -2.44 12.14
C THR A 387 -14.09 -1.30 13.16
N THR A 388 -13.98 -1.62 14.45
CA THR A 388 -14.08 -0.63 15.51
C THR A 388 -12.85 0.27 15.47
N PHE A 389 -13.03 1.51 15.07
CA PHE A 389 -12.03 2.57 15.27
C PHE A 389 -12.40 3.32 16.55
N VAL A 390 -12.10 2.72 17.71
CA VAL A 390 -12.53 3.27 19.01
C VAL A 390 -11.71 4.53 19.35
N GLY A 391 -12.37 5.68 19.31
CA GLY A 391 -12.03 6.86 20.13
C GLY A 391 -12.58 6.68 21.55
N THR A 392 -11.93 7.32 22.53
CA THR A 392 -11.87 6.97 23.96
C THR A 392 -13.18 6.87 24.76
N ASP A 393 -13.02 6.18 25.90
CA ASP A 393 -13.95 5.98 27.02
C ASP A 393 -14.58 7.27 27.59
N LYS A 394 -15.64 7.77 26.95
CA LYS A 394 -16.75 8.43 27.67
C LYS A 394 -18.06 7.72 27.37
N MET A 395 -18.24 6.53 27.96
CA MET A 395 -19.58 6.18 28.43
C MET A 395 -19.98 7.24 29.46
N TRP A 396 -20.98 8.04 29.14
CA TRP A 396 -21.64 8.85 30.16
C TRP A 396 -22.29 7.91 31.18
N THR A 397 -21.71 7.84 32.38
CA THR A 397 -22.38 7.30 33.56
C THR A 397 -23.50 8.28 33.93
N VAL A 398 -24.76 7.84 33.80
CA VAL A 398 -25.88 8.51 34.48
C VAL A 398 -25.88 8.00 35.92
N SER A 399 -25.23 8.72 36.83
CA SER A 399 -25.42 8.53 38.26
C SER A 399 -26.77 9.13 38.67
N GLY A 400 -27.59 8.29 39.29
CA GLY A 400 -28.98 8.58 39.61
C GLY A 400 -29.19 9.76 40.54
N THR A 401 -30.31 10.45 40.35
CA THR A 401 -31.08 11.09 41.41
C THR A 401 -32.52 11.12 40.95
N THR A 402 -33.42 10.52 41.72
CA THR A 402 -34.87 10.69 41.56
C THR A 402 -35.20 12.12 41.98
N VAL A 403 -35.55 12.97 41.01
CA VAL A 403 -36.18 14.27 41.30
C VAL A 403 -37.61 14.22 40.78
N THR A 404 -38.54 14.06 41.72
CA THR A 404 -39.94 14.38 41.52
C THR A 404 -40.08 15.90 41.48
N GLY A 405 -40.36 16.47 40.30
CA GLY A 405 -40.60 17.90 40.16
C GLY A 405 -40.86 18.31 38.71
N THR A 406 -42.10 18.68 38.42
CA THR A 406 -42.55 19.28 37.15
C THR A 406 -41.97 20.68 36.99
N THR A 407 -41.09 20.88 36.00
CA THR A 407 -40.98 22.13 35.23
C THR A 407 -40.15 21.91 33.96
N SER A 408 -40.62 22.51 32.86
CA SER A 408 -40.10 22.48 31.50
C SER A 408 -38.59 22.77 31.40
N LEU A 409 -37.85 21.81 30.85
CA LEU A 409 -36.56 22.00 30.18
C LEU A 409 -36.68 21.43 28.77
N THR A 410 -36.55 22.29 27.76
CA THR A 410 -36.35 21.90 26.36
C THR A 410 -34.98 21.26 26.23
N THR A 411 -34.92 19.93 26.41
CA THR A 411 -33.78 19.12 26.00
C THR A 411 -33.99 18.71 24.54
N THR A 412 -33.19 19.26 23.64
CA THR A 412 -32.97 18.65 22.32
C THR A 412 -32.47 17.22 22.56
N PRO A 413 -33.11 16.18 22.02
CA PRO A 413 -32.65 14.82 22.24
C PRO A 413 -31.30 14.65 21.54
N ALA A 414 -30.30 14.14 22.27
CA ALA A 414 -29.06 13.64 21.69
C ALA A 414 -29.44 12.60 20.62
N LYS A 415 -29.18 12.91 19.35
CA LYS A 415 -29.71 12.13 18.22
C LYS A 415 -28.86 10.88 17.98
N THR A 416 -29.32 9.75 18.51
CA THR A 416 -28.80 8.39 18.30
C THR A 416 -28.75 7.98 16.82
N CYS A 417 -27.69 7.26 16.42
CA CYS A 417 -27.56 6.70 15.07
C CYS A 417 -28.65 5.66 14.79
N SER A 418 -29.23 5.69 13.59
CA SER A 418 -30.28 4.75 13.16
C SER A 418 -29.68 3.53 12.47
N TRP A 419 -28.89 2.73 13.18
CA TRP A 419 -28.55 1.37 12.76
C TRP A 419 -29.47 0.43 13.54
N THR A 420 -30.46 -0.17 12.88
CA THR A 420 -31.29 -1.24 13.48
C THR A 420 -31.24 -2.47 12.59
N GLY A 421 -30.91 -3.62 13.20
CA GLY A 421 -30.94 -4.94 12.57
C GLY A 421 -29.65 -5.39 11.86
N GLY A 422 -29.30 -6.67 12.05
CA GLY A 422 -28.22 -7.37 11.35
C GLY A 422 -26.93 -7.57 12.14
N VAL A 423 -26.11 -8.50 11.64
CA VAL A 423 -24.73 -8.77 12.09
C VAL A 423 -23.74 -8.28 11.02
N LEU A 424 -22.59 -7.77 11.47
CA LEU A 424 -21.42 -7.46 10.66
C LEU A 424 -20.83 -8.77 10.09
N PRO A 425 -19.99 -8.73 9.03
CA PRO A 425 -19.36 -9.93 8.46
C PRO A 425 -18.51 -10.74 9.46
N ASP A 426 -18.11 -10.13 10.58
CA ASP A 426 -17.40 -10.80 11.68
C ASP A 426 -18.33 -11.23 12.84
N GLY A 427 -19.64 -11.23 12.62
CA GLY A 427 -20.65 -11.73 13.56
C GLY A 427 -21.08 -10.74 14.65
N ARG A 428 -20.53 -9.51 14.67
CA ARG A 428 -20.90 -8.50 15.68
C ARG A 428 -22.24 -7.83 15.37
N PRO A 429 -23.06 -7.44 16.37
CA PRO A 429 -24.29 -6.71 16.12
C PRO A 429 -23.97 -5.33 15.53
N LYS A 430 -24.71 -4.88 14.51
CA LYS A 430 -24.62 -3.50 14.04
C LYS A 430 -25.15 -2.57 15.15
N LYS A 431 -24.30 -1.73 15.74
CA LYS A 431 -24.67 -0.84 16.86
C LYS A 431 -24.33 0.64 16.58
N PRO A 432 -25.12 1.59 17.13
CA PRO A 432 -24.86 3.04 17.05
C PRO A 432 -23.50 3.50 17.56
N GLU A 433 -22.90 2.77 18.51
CA GLU A 433 -21.60 3.07 19.13
C GLU A 433 -20.39 2.93 18.18
N PHE A 434 -20.57 2.35 16.99
CA PHE A 434 -19.52 2.18 15.97
C PHE A 434 -19.54 3.27 14.88
N CYS A 435 -20.43 4.25 15.01
CA CYS A 435 -20.59 5.35 14.09
C CYS A 435 -20.06 6.62 14.76
N ASN A 436 -19.29 7.45 14.04
CA ASN A 436 -19.08 8.81 14.49
C ASN A 436 -20.44 9.54 14.41
N PRO A 437 -21.07 9.94 15.52
CA PRO A 437 -22.37 10.61 15.49
C PRO A 437 -22.32 12.01 14.87
N GLU A 438 -21.11 12.59 14.81
CA GLU A 438 -20.84 13.93 14.31
C GLU A 438 -20.79 13.96 12.77
N ASN A 439 -20.32 12.87 12.13
CA ASN A 439 -20.11 12.82 10.68
C ASN A 439 -21.24 12.13 9.90
N ARG A 440 -22.52 12.42 10.22
CA ARG A 440 -23.66 11.72 9.59
C ARG A 440 -23.69 11.85 8.06
N ASP A 441 -23.76 10.69 7.41
CA ASP A 441 -24.44 10.46 6.13
C ASP A 441 -25.96 10.63 6.31
N LYS A 442 -26.59 11.70 5.78
CA LYS A 442 -28.05 11.70 5.60
C LYS A 442 -28.41 10.94 4.32
N SER A 443 -28.32 9.62 4.34
CA SER A 443 -28.76 8.76 3.23
C SER A 443 -30.29 8.76 2.98
N ARG A 444 -30.99 9.83 3.35
CA ARG A 444 -32.27 10.22 2.78
C ARG A 444 -32.16 11.66 2.27
N LEU A 445 -32.25 11.80 0.95
CA LEU A 445 -32.61 13.05 0.27
C LEU A 445 -33.70 13.73 1.09
N ASP A 446 -33.43 14.92 1.62
CA ASP A 446 -34.52 15.75 2.08
C ASP A 446 -35.24 16.33 0.85
N VAL A 447 -36.48 16.76 1.07
CA VAL A 447 -37.41 17.25 0.05
C VAL A 447 -36.93 18.53 -0.67
N ASN A 448 -35.75 19.07 -0.32
CA ASN A 448 -35.13 20.25 -0.92
C ASN A 448 -33.76 19.95 -1.57
N ASN A 449 -33.35 18.68 -1.67
CA ASN A 449 -32.17 18.24 -2.42
C ASN A 449 -30.82 18.82 -1.93
N GLU A 450 -30.71 19.19 -0.66
CA GLU A 450 -29.44 19.60 -0.04
C GLU A 450 -29.11 18.68 1.15
N ASN A 451 -28.12 17.81 0.95
CA ASN A 451 -27.55 17.01 2.03
C ASN A 451 -26.12 17.48 2.32
N PRO A 452 -25.88 18.30 3.36
CA PRO A 452 -24.51 18.70 3.67
C PRO A 452 -23.78 17.51 4.27
N LEU A 453 -22.93 16.88 3.46
CA LEU A 453 -21.79 16.08 3.93
C LEU A 453 -21.04 16.90 5.00
N ASP A 454 -20.63 16.28 6.11
CA ASP A 454 -19.85 16.98 7.12
C ASP A 454 -18.37 17.05 6.70
N TRP A 455 -17.98 18.23 6.25
CA TRP A 455 -16.62 18.53 5.83
C TRP A 455 -15.84 19.39 6.85
N GLN A 456 -16.49 19.79 7.94
CA GLN A 456 -15.99 20.83 8.86
C GLN A 456 -15.65 20.26 10.24
N THR A 457 -16.19 19.10 10.61
CA THR A 457 -15.91 18.48 11.90
C THR A 457 -14.63 17.64 11.88
N ALA A 458 -13.77 17.87 12.88
CA ALA A 458 -12.57 17.09 13.11
C ALA A 458 -12.87 15.86 13.95
N ALA A 459 -12.15 14.77 13.68
CA ALA A 459 -12.02 13.68 14.63
C ALA A 459 -11.33 14.17 15.90
N ASP A 460 -11.67 13.56 17.04
CA ASP A 460 -11.02 13.80 18.32
C ASP A 460 -9.49 13.57 18.21
N GLU A 461 -8.68 14.44 18.79
CA GLU A 461 -7.23 14.28 18.83
C GLU A 461 -6.81 13.02 19.63
N ASP A 462 -7.65 12.53 20.55
CA ASP A 462 -7.49 11.27 21.28
C ASP A 462 -7.95 10.02 20.51
N TYR A 463 -8.31 10.18 19.24
CA TYR A 463 -8.63 9.05 18.38
C TYR A 463 -7.48 8.01 18.37
N GLY A 464 -7.81 6.79 18.80
CA GLY A 464 -6.89 5.66 18.95
C GLY A 464 -7.29 4.43 18.13
N GLY A 465 -8.21 4.61 17.16
CA GLY A 465 -8.78 3.50 16.39
C GLY A 465 -7.84 2.87 15.35
N GLY A 466 -6.77 3.56 14.97
CA GLY A 466 -5.84 3.14 13.91
C GLY A 466 -5.93 4.00 12.65
N MET A 467 -5.88 3.43 11.45
CA MET A 467 -5.92 4.20 10.20
C MET A 467 -6.37 3.37 8.99
N PHE A 468 -6.75 4.07 7.92
CA PHE A 468 -7.02 3.48 6.62
C PHE A 468 -5.98 3.94 5.58
N ILE A 469 -5.49 3.03 4.74
CA ILE A 469 -4.60 3.37 3.62
C ILE A 469 -5.06 2.64 2.36
N ASP A 470 -5.40 3.38 1.32
CA ASP A 470 -5.58 2.84 -0.02
C ASP A 470 -4.24 2.84 -0.75
N LEU A 471 -3.77 1.66 -1.13
CA LEU A 471 -2.51 1.48 -1.82
C LEU A 471 -2.75 1.50 -3.32
N HIS A 472 -2.08 2.42 -4.00
CA HIS A 472 -2.16 2.65 -5.43
C HIS A 472 -0.79 2.68 -6.08
N SER A 473 -0.73 2.62 -7.40
CA SER A 473 0.42 3.08 -8.17
C SER A 473 -0.05 3.84 -9.41
N ASN A 474 0.68 4.79 -10.00
CA ASN A 474 1.96 5.33 -9.56
C ASN A 474 1.85 6.86 -9.42
N ALA A 475 2.74 7.43 -8.60
CA ALA A 475 3.02 8.87 -8.53
C ALA A 475 4.14 9.20 -7.54
N ARG A 476 4.51 8.24 -6.67
CA ARG A 476 5.37 8.49 -5.51
C ARG A 476 4.78 9.61 -4.65
N ALA A 477 3.53 9.44 -4.22
CA ALA A 477 2.77 10.42 -3.46
C ALA A 477 2.05 9.82 -2.25
N VAL A 478 2.02 10.57 -1.15
CA VAL A 478 1.20 10.31 0.04
C VAL A 478 0.11 11.37 0.09
N LEU A 479 -1.13 10.93 -0.15
CA LEU A 479 -2.30 11.78 -0.32
C LEU A 479 -3.27 11.63 0.86
N TRP A 480 -3.72 12.73 1.46
CA TRP A 480 -4.80 12.71 2.47
C TRP A 480 -6.05 13.44 1.96
N PRO A 481 -7.21 13.27 2.60
CA PRO A 481 -8.43 13.99 2.27
C PRO A 481 -8.26 15.51 2.46
N TRP A 482 -9.02 16.34 1.78
CA TRP A 482 -10.06 16.00 0.80
C TRP A 482 -9.49 15.85 -0.62
N GLY A 483 -10.06 14.94 -1.39
CA GLY A 483 -9.81 14.77 -2.82
C GLY A 483 -10.41 15.86 -3.71
N VAL A 484 -11.11 16.87 -3.17
CA VAL A 484 -11.73 17.94 -3.97
C VAL A 484 -11.42 19.32 -3.41
N GLU A 485 -11.17 20.28 -4.31
CA GLU A 485 -11.19 21.70 -3.96
C GLU A 485 -12.63 22.17 -3.71
N ARG A 486 -12.84 22.95 -2.63
CA ARG A 486 -14.17 23.35 -2.14
C ARG A 486 -14.26 24.85 -1.95
N THR A 487 -15.32 25.45 -2.49
CA THR A 487 -15.64 26.89 -2.34
C THR A 487 -16.43 27.17 -1.05
N GLU A 488 -17.20 26.20 -0.57
CA GLU A 488 -18.14 26.27 0.55
C GLU A 488 -17.49 26.53 1.93
N ASN A 489 -16.16 26.45 2.03
CA ASN A 489 -15.39 26.73 3.25
C ASN A 489 -14.50 27.99 3.09
N GLY A 490 -14.94 28.99 2.32
CA GLY A 490 -14.12 30.16 2.01
C GLY A 490 -12.85 29.80 1.23
N PHE A 491 -12.96 28.81 0.33
CA PHE A 491 -11.84 28.17 -0.38
C PHE A 491 -10.86 27.39 0.51
N ASN A 492 -11.21 27.12 1.78
CA ASN A 492 -10.43 26.21 2.62
C ASN A 492 -10.74 24.75 2.27
N THR A 493 -9.88 24.18 1.46
CA THR A 493 -9.93 22.79 1.02
C THR A 493 -9.37 21.82 2.05
N HIS A 494 -8.75 22.30 3.14
CA HIS A 494 -8.13 21.45 4.14
C HIS A 494 -9.14 20.63 4.94
N THR A 495 -8.72 19.42 5.35
CA THR A 495 -9.47 18.67 6.35
C THR A 495 -9.46 19.37 7.71
N PRO A 496 -10.50 19.17 8.52
CA PRO A 496 -10.51 19.66 9.90
C PRO A 496 -9.31 19.17 10.75
N ASN A 497 -8.82 17.94 10.54
CA ASN A 497 -7.58 17.41 11.16
C ASN A 497 -6.31 17.67 10.31
N ASN A 498 -6.30 18.63 9.38
CA ASN A 498 -5.21 18.78 8.38
C ASN A 498 -3.81 18.87 8.98
N LYS A 499 -3.63 19.52 10.14
CA LYS A 499 -2.33 19.56 10.82
C LYS A 499 -1.81 18.16 11.14
N GLY A 500 -2.62 17.34 11.82
CA GLY A 500 -2.25 15.96 12.16
C GLY A 500 -2.05 15.10 10.92
N MET A 501 -2.93 15.27 9.91
CA MET A 501 -2.83 14.52 8.65
C MET A 501 -1.53 14.83 7.88
N ALA A 502 -1.18 16.10 7.79
CA ALA A 502 0.04 16.55 7.13
C ALA A 502 1.29 16.03 7.85
N VAL A 503 1.32 16.03 9.18
CA VAL A 503 2.44 15.50 9.97
C VAL A 503 2.67 14.02 9.66
N ILE A 504 1.62 13.20 9.71
CA ILE A 504 1.71 11.77 9.35
C ILE A 504 2.19 11.61 7.90
N GLY A 505 1.62 12.37 6.97
CA GLY A 505 2.00 12.33 5.56
C GLY A 505 3.47 12.67 5.32
N GLN A 506 3.99 13.70 6.00
CA GLN A 506 5.39 14.13 5.91
C GLN A 506 6.37 13.14 6.58
N ARG A 507 5.96 12.49 7.68
CA ARG A 507 6.73 11.39 8.29
C ARG A 507 6.79 10.19 7.37
N MET A 508 5.66 9.81 6.76
CA MET A 508 5.64 8.74 5.77
C MET A 508 6.51 9.08 4.55
N ALA A 509 6.40 10.30 4.04
CA ALA A 509 7.20 10.81 2.93
C ALA A 509 8.71 10.81 3.20
N PHE A 510 9.13 10.98 4.46
CA PHE A 510 10.53 10.82 4.85
C PHE A 510 11.03 9.40 4.57
N HIS A 511 10.22 8.39 4.90
CA HIS A 511 10.62 6.99 4.75
C HIS A 511 10.62 6.50 3.31
N ASN A 512 9.61 6.88 2.53
CA ASN A 512 9.49 6.41 1.15
C ASN A 512 10.03 7.41 0.10
N ASN A 513 10.53 8.58 0.51
CA ASN A 513 11.06 9.61 -0.38
C ASN A 513 9.99 10.13 -1.36
N TYR A 514 8.71 10.14 -0.97
CA TYR A 514 7.58 10.56 -1.80
C TYR A 514 7.22 12.03 -1.60
N SER A 515 6.32 12.53 -2.44
CA SER A 515 5.61 13.77 -2.14
C SER A 515 4.56 13.54 -1.04
N SER A 516 4.25 14.57 -0.26
CA SER A 516 3.18 14.57 0.74
C SER A 516 2.29 15.80 0.52
N GLN A 517 1.06 15.56 0.07
CA GLN A 517 0.12 16.62 -0.30
C GLN A 517 -1.31 16.12 -0.20
N GLN A 518 -2.27 17.03 -0.09
CA GLN A 518 -3.68 16.64 0.01
C GLN A 518 -4.25 16.18 -1.34
N LEU A 519 -3.92 16.94 -2.39
CA LEU A 519 -4.42 16.78 -3.73
C LEU A 519 -3.24 16.68 -4.71
N LEU A 520 -3.44 15.99 -5.83
CA LEU A 520 -2.64 16.17 -7.04
C LEU A 520 -3.11 17.45 -7.77
N SER A 521 -2.83 17.59 -9.06
CA SER A 521 -3.22 18.78 -9.84
C SER A 521 -4.70 18.80 -10.24
N TYR A 522 -5.48 17.83 -9.75
CA TYR A 522 -6.86 17.57 -10.15
C TYR A 522 -7.69 17.03 -8.98
N ASN A 523 -8.99 17.30 -9.05
CA ASN A 523 -9.99 16.79 -8.14
C ASN A 523 -10.27 15.29 -8.35
N THR A 524 -10.64 14.59 -7.29
CA THR A 524 -11.08 13.20 -7.26
C THR A 524 -12.32 13.10 -6.37
N GLU A 525 -13.45 12.72 -6.96
CA GLU A 525 -14.72 12.55 -6.25
C GLU A 525 -14.96 11.07 -5.90
N GLY A 526 -15.65 10.80 -4.78
CA GLY A 526 -16.06 9.43 -4.43
C GLY A 526 -14.90 8.47 -4.16
N THR A 527 -13.85 8.94 -3.47
CA THR A 527 -12.66 8.14 -3.14
C THR A 527 -12.79 7.39 -1.81
N THR A 528 -12.01 6.31 -1.66
CA THR A 528 -11.87 5.59 -0.37
C THR A 528 -11.41 6.53 0.75
N LYS A 529 -10.35 7.32 0.50
CA LYS A 529 -9.74 8.16 1.54
C LYS A 529 -10.74 9.17 2.10
N ASP A 530 -11.51 9.80 1.23
CA ASP A 530 -12.49 10.82 1.63
C ASP A 530 -13.66 10.16 2.36
N ALA A 531 -14.09 8.98 1.94
CA ALA A 531 -15.16 8.26 2.61
C ALA A 531 -14.77 7.76 4.00
N PHE A 532 -13.59 7.18 4.19
CA PHE A 532 -13.21 6.65 5.49
C PHE A 532 -12.82 7.74 6.49
N TYR A 533 -12.16 8.81 6.07
CA TYR A 533 -12.01 9.98 6.93
C TYR A 533 -13.36 10.65 7.20
N GLY A 534 -14.15 10.89 6.15
CA GLY A 534 -15.45 11.53 6.22
C GLY A 534 -16.38 10.81 7.20
N TYR A 535 -16.54 9.50 7.11
CA TYR A 535 -17.48 8.77 7.98
C TYR A 535 -16.92 8.37 9.35
N LEU A 536 -15.61 8.13 9.47
CA LEU A 536 -15.04 7.53 10.67
C LEU A 536 -14.15 8.48 11.47
N GLY A 537 -13.73 9.60 10.86
CA GLY A 537 -12.69 10.47 11.41
C GLY A 537 -11.28 9.83 11.41
N ALA A 538 -11.17 8.61 10.89
CA ALA A 538 -9.93 7.87 10.83
C ALA A 538 -8.91 8.58 9.92
N PRO A 539 -7.64 8.73 10.34
CA PRO A 539 -6.58 9.10 9.41
C PRO A 539 -6.63 8.17 8.21
N SER A 540 -6.83 8.76 7.04
CA SER A 540 -7.06 8.01 5.82
C SER A 540 -6.16 8.55 4.73
N TYR A 541 -5.48 7.65 4.02
CA TYR A 541 -4.50 8.04 3.02
C TYR A 541 -4.67 7.25 1.73
N THR A 542 -4.32 7.85 0.61
CA THR A 542 -3.96 7.16 -0.62
C THR A 542 -2.43 7.22 -0.75
N VAL A 543 -1.79 6.09 -0.99
CA VAL A 543 -0.34 6.02 -1.21
C VAL A 543 -0.10 5.53 -2.61
N GLU A 544 0.31 6.44 -3.49
CA GLU A 544 0.68 6.20 -4.87
C GLU A 544 2.15 5.76 -4.91
N MET A 545 2.40 4.46 -5.01
CA MET A 545 3.73 3.89 -4.93
C MET A 545 4.32 3.53 -6.29
N GLY A 546 5.64 3.34 -6.29
CA GLY A 546 6.37 2.93 -7.48
C GLY A 546 6.39 3.99 -8.58
N ARG A 547 7.02 3.61 -9.70
CA ARG A 547 7.24 4.47 -10.86
C ARG A 547 6.34 4.13 -12.04
N SER A 548 5.78 2.93 -12.06
CA SER A 548 4.87 2.49 -13.13
C SER A 548 3.83 1.50 -12.59
N PHE A 549 2.80 1.23 -13.39
CA PHE A 549 1.76 0.24 -13.08
C PHE A 549 2.32 -1.19 -13.06
N TYR A 550 3.19 -1.45 -14.04
CA TYR A 550 3.88 -2.71 -14.29
C TYR A 550 5.36 -2.52 -13.99
N GLU A 551 5.66 -2.19 -12.75
CA GLU A 551 7.03 -1.88 -12.37
C GLU A 551 7.91 -3.12 -12.48
N ASP A 552 9.11 -2.95 -13.05
CA ASP A 552 10.10 -4.02 -13.14
C ASP A 552 10.40 -4.59 -11.75
N CYS A 553 10.53 -5.91 -11.67
CA CYS A 553 10.72 -6.61 -10.40
C CYS A 553 11.96 -6.15 -9.64
N GLY A 554 13.04 -5.86 -10.37
CA GLY A 554 14.23 -5.29 -9.75
C GLY A 554 13.92 -3.93 -9.12
N VAL A 555 13.24 -3.04 -9.85
CA VAL A 555 12.83 -1.71 -9.36
C VAL A 555 12.01 -1.85 -8.09
N PHE A 556 10.99 -2.69 -8.13
CA PHE A 556 10.15 -2.98 -6.99
C PHE A 556 10.94 -3.44 -5.76
N ASP A 557 11.78 -4.47 -5.90
CA ASP A 557 12.48 -5.07 -4.77
C ASP A 557 13.55 -4.15 -4.16
N ARG A 558 14.18 -3.28 -4.95
CA ARG A 558 15.23 -2.38 -4.46
C ARG A 558 14.68 -1.05 -3.92
N GLU A 559 13.55 -0.58 -4.45
CA GLU A 559 13.06 0.77 -4.20
C GLU A 559 11.66 0.74 -3.61
N THR A 560 10.65 0.38 -4.41
CA THR A 560 9.24 0.52 -4.00
C THR A 560 8.90 -0.26 -2.74
N TYR A 561 9.34 -1.51 -2.62
CA TYR A 561 9.10 -2.30 -1.41
C TYR A 561 9.86 -1.74 -0.20
N PRO A 562 11.20 -1.57 -0.21
CA PRO A 562 11.92 -1.03 0.94
C PRO A 562 11.48 0.37 1.38
N GLU A 563 11.21 1.27 0.43
CA GLU A 563 10.74 2.64 0.68
C GLU A 563 9.40 2.62 1.47
N ASN A 564 8.42 1.83 1.02
CA ASN A 564 7.11 1.77 1.68
C ASN A 564 7.11 0.89 2.93
N PHE A 565 7.93 -0.16 2.98
CA PHE A 565 8.12 -1.00 4.17
C PHE A 565 8.52 -0.15 5.39
N ASN A 566 9.48 0.77 5.21
CA ASN A 566 9.93 1.68 6.27
C ASN A 566 8.79 2.62 6.73
N GLY A 567 7.98 3.11 5.79
CA GLY A 567 6.80 3.91 6.10
C GLY A 567 5.80 3.14 6.95
N PHE A 568 5.42 1.92 6.55
CA PHE A 568 4.49 1.08 7.32
C PHE A 568 5.05 0.65 8.67
N HIS A 569 6.36 0.44 8.78
CA HIS A 569 7.03 0.20 10.05
C HIS A 569 6.92 1.42 10.99
N TYR A 570 7.06 2.64 10.47
CA TYR A 570 6.81 3.85 11.26
C TYR A 570 5.34 3.99 11.68
N LEU A 571 4.40 3.87 10.72
CA LEU A 571 2.97 4.03 10.98
C LEU A 571 2.47 3.03 12.05
N SER A 572 2.96 1.80 12.00
CA SER A 572 2.66 0.76 13.00
C SER A 572 3.03 1.13 14.44
N ARG A 573 3.95 2.08 14.65
CA ARG A 573 4.41 2.47 16.00
C ARG A 573 3.65 3.67 16.56
N ILE A 574 2.74 4.28 15.78
CA ILE A 574 1.98 5.47 16.16
C ILE A 574 0.46 5.24 16.25
N LEU A 575 -0.05 4.07 15.84
CA LEU A 575 -1.50 3.83 15.70
C LEU A 575 -2.30 4.04 17.00
N HIS A 576 -1.70 3.81 18.17
CA HIS A 576 -2.35 3.97 19.47
C HIS A 576 -2.88 5.40 19.73
N ARG A 577 -2.17 6.41 19.20
CA ARG A 577 -2.50 7.83 19.34
C ARG A 577 -2.05 8.56 18.07
N VAL A 578 -2.67 8.18 16.95
CA VAL A 578 -2.23 8.50 15.60
C VAL A 578 -2.25 10.00 15.28
N TYR A 579 -3.08 10.82 15.94
CA TYR A 579 -3.03 12.27 15.80
C TYR A 579 -2.11 12.97 16.82
N LYS A 580 -1.48 12.24 17.76
CA LYS A 580 -0.59 12.84 18.78
C LYS A 580 0.87 12.39 18.65
N LEU A 581 1.11 11.08 18.53
CA LEU A 581 2.47 10.53 18.47
C LEU A 581 3.32 11.04 17.30
N PRO A 582 2.76 11.35 16.11
CA PRO A 582 3.57 11.85 15.01
C PRO A 582 4.26 13.18 15.29
N PHE A 583 3.70 14.00 16.18
CA PHE A 583 4.26 15.30 16.59
C PHE A 583 5.49 15.19 17.49
N GLY A 584 5.79 14.01 18.03
CA GLY A 584 7.00 13.75 18.79
C GLY A 584 8.05 13.01 17.96
N PRO A 585 9.24 12.77 18.52
CA PRO A 585 10.39 12.22 17.80
C PRO A 585 10.25 10.73 17.45
N ASP A 586 10.78 10.31 16.31
CA ASP A 586 10.89 8.90 15.98
C ASP A 586 12.09 8.28 16.73
N THR A 587 11.81 7.34 17.62
CA THR A 587 12.85 6.57 18.31
C THR A 587 13.21 5.34 17.47
N VAL A 588 14.50 5.12 17.20
CA VAL A 588 14.98 3.95 16.46
C VAL A 588 16.30 3.42 16.99
N GLY A 589 16.73 2.27 16.47
CA GLY A 589 18.07 1.74 16.73
C GLY A 589 18.27 1.37 18.20
N VAL A 590 17.21 0.95 18.89
CA VAL A 590 17.27 0.52 20.28
C VAL A 590 18.16 -0.71 20.39
N LYS A 591 19.23 -0.62 21.19
CA LYS A 591 20.19 -1.70 21.44
C LYS A 591 20.32 -1.92 22.93
N VAL A 592 20.08 -3.15 23.37
CA VAL A 592 20.21 -3.56 24.78
C VAL A 592 21.28 -4.62 24.90
N GLY A 593 22.33 -4.32 25.67
CA GLY A 593 23.47 -5.20 25.87
C GLY A 593 24.21 -5.55 24.57
N LEU A 594 24.96 -6.64 24.60
CA LEU A 594 25.67 -7.20 23.43
C LEU A 594 24.92 -8.38 22.80
N GLY A 595 23.59 -8.44 22.97
CA GLY A 595 22.77 -9.56 22.45
C GLY A 595 23.00 -10.90 23.16
N VAL A 596 23.48 -10.86 24.41
CA VAL A 596 23.72 -12.04 25.25
C VAL A 596 22.74 -12.06 26.43
N SER A 597 22.39 -13.28 26.87
CA SER A 597 21.61 -13.45 28.10
C SER A 597 22.43 -13.00 29.31
N VAL A 598 21.83 -12.23 30.21
CA VAL A 598 22.52 -11.70 31.40
C VAL A 598 21.94 -12.28 32.69
N THR A 599 22.76 -12.40 33.73
CA THR A 599 22.26 -12.82 35.06
C THR A 599 21.36 -11.74 35.68
N PRO A 600 20.31 -12.11 36.43
CA PRO A 600 19.53 -11.13 37.20
C PRO A 600 20.42 -10.26 38.08
N GLY A 601 20.15 -8.94 38.10
CA GLY A 601 20.93 -7.94 38.84
C GLY A 601 22.14 -7.37 38.09
N THR A 602 22.49 -7.90 36.91
CA THR A 602 23.47 -7.26 36.02
C THR A 602 22.92 -5.96 35.47
N LYS A 603 23.72 -4.88 35.52
CA LYS A 603 23.37 -3.63 34.82
C LYS A 603 23.72 -3.74 33.34
N VAL A 604 22.76 -3.49 32.46
CA VAL A 604 22.90 -3.67 31.01
C VAL A 604 22.87 -2.32 30.30
N ALA A 605 23.86 -2.06 29.44
CA ALA A 605 23.89 -0.85 28.63
C ALA A 605 22.71 -0.83 27.63
N LEU A 606 22.08 0.34 27.51
CA LEU A 606 21.04 0.62 26.53
C LEU A 606 21.45 1.85 25.73
N SER A 607 21.23 1.82 24.41
CA SER A 607 21.29 3.00 23.56
C SER A 607 20.16 3.03 22.54
N ALA A 608 19.78 4.23 22.10
CA ALA A 608 18.80 4.46 21.04
C ALA A 608 19.10 5.80 20.35
N THR A 609 18.63 5.97 19.11
CA THR A 609 18.57 7.27 18.44
C THR A 609 17.16 7.83 18.58
N VAL A 610 17.04 9.08 19.03
CA VAL A 610 15.78 9.82 19.12
C VAL A 610 15.85 10.97 18.13
N ASP A 611 14.98 10.94 17.13
CA ASP A 611 15.11 11.78 15.95
C ASP A 611 13.78 12.46 15.59
N ASP A 612 13.66 13.74 15.91
CA ASP A 612 12.52 14.56 15.51
C ASP A 612 12.65 15.08 14.08
N ASN A 613 13.82 14.96 13.47
CA ASN A 613 14.12 15.50 12.13
C ASN A 613 13.64 14.59 10.98
N ARG A 614 12.97 13.47 11.27
CA ARG A 614 12.46 12.54 10.26
C ARG A 614 11.21 13.01 9.56
N TYR A 615 11.31 14.12 8.85
CA TYR A 615 10.23 14.69 8.05
C TYR A 615 10.73 15.01 6.66
N ARG A 616 9.86 14.80 5.67
CA ARG A 616 10.08 15.29 4.33
C ARG A 616 8.88 16.11 3.91
N TYR A 617 9.13 17.40 3.72
CA TYR A 617 8.24 18.24 2.94
C TYR A 617 8.68 18.18 1.47
N SER A 618 7.82 17.61 0.64
CA SER A 618 7.97 17.65 -0.81
C SER A 618 6.58 17.67 -1.39
N ASN A 619 6.20 18.77 -2.04
CA ASN A 619 5.12 18.75 -3.00
C ASN A 619 5.78 18.53 -4.36
N ALA A 620 5.28 17.64 -5.21
CA ALA A 620 5.89 17.37 -6.51
C ALA A 620 5.66 18.52 -7.53
N GLY A 621 5.48 19.77 -7.05
CA GLY A 621 4.91 20.86 -7.85
C GLY A 621 3.45 20.63 -8.28
N GLN A 622 2.86 19.52 -7.86
CA GLN A 622 1.56 19.02 -8.34
C GLN A 622 0.37 19.45 -7.48
N SER A 623 0.58 19.96 -6.26
CA SER A 623 -0.51 20.40 -5.38
C SER A 623 -0.68 21.91 -5.40
N THR A 624 -1.92 22.36 -5.59
CA THR A 624 -2.37 23.76 -5.37
C THR A 624 -2.47 24.09 -3.88
N ILE A 625 -2.64 23.07 -3.03
CA ILE A 625 -2.85 23.17 -1.59
C ILE A 625 -1.52 22.90 -0.89
N LYS A 626 -0.92 23.93 -0.30
CA LYS A 626 0.26 23.75 0.55
C LYS A 626 -0.18 23.16 1.90
N PRO A 627 0.51 22.11 2.40
CA PRO A 627 0.43 21.75 3.81
C PRO A 627 0.80 22.95 4.69
N PRO A 628 0.46 22.93 5.99
CA PRO A 628 0.90 23.95 6.93
C PRO A 628 2.41 24.21 6.76
N PRO A 629 2.83 25.46 6.47
CA PRO A 629 4.25 25.80 6.51
C PRO A 629 4.70 25.69 7.98
N TYR A 630 5.99 25.46 8.24
CA TYR A 630 6.68 25.46 9.54
C TYR A 630 7.04 24.10 10.16
N PRO A 631 8.21 24.02 10.82
CA PRO A 631 8.76 22.77 11.28
C PRO A 631 7.94 22.20 12.44
N VAL A 632 7.47 20.98 12.20
CA VAL A 632 7.05 19.98 13.20
C VAL A 632 8.27 19.33 13.88
N VAL A 633 9.45 19.96 13.75
CA VAL A 633 10.73 19.52 14.29
C VAL A 633 11.06 20.37 15.49
N TYR A 634 11.38 19.72 16.59
CA TYR A 634 11.82 20.34 17.83
C TYR A 634 13.09 19.67 18.34
N ASN A 635 13.84 20.38 19.19
CA ASN A 635 14.94 19.74 19.93
C ASN A 635 14.39 18.63 20.84
N ILE A 636 15.17 17.59 21.09
CA ILE A 636 14.82 16.52 22.02
C ILE A 636 14.93 17.04 23.46
N LYS A 637 13.88 16.85 24.25
CA LYS A 637 13.82 17.24 25.66
C LYS A 637 14.25 16.11 26.59
N SER A 638 13.76 14.90 26.35
CA SER A 638 14.02 13.74 27.20
C SER A 638 13.78 12.44 26.45
N ALA A 639 14.36 11.34 26.93
CA ALA A 639 14.03 9.99 26.50
C ALA A 639 13.95 9.07 27.71
N ASN A 640 13.01 8.12 27.68
CA ASN A 640 12.82 7.14 28.73
C ASN A 640 12.77 5.72 28.15
N ALA A 641 13.32 4.77 28.91
CA ALA A 641 13.15 3.35 28.68
C ALA A 641 12.07 2.75 29.60
N TYR A 642 11.48 1.64 29.16
CA TYR A 642 10.45 0.90 29.90
C TYR A 642 10.67 -0.60 29.70
N ILE A 643 10.51 -1.39 30.75
CA ILE A 643 10.70 -2.85 30.70
C ILE A 643 9.33 -3.54 30.86
N GLY A 644 9.01 -4.44 29.92
CA GLY A 644 7.81 -5.27 29.92
C GLY A 644 6.52 -4.53 29.53
N LYS A 645 6.41 -3.23 29.83
CA LYS A 645 5.23 -2.39 29.55
C LYS A 645 5.57 -1.20 28.68
N LEU A 646 4.70 -0.87 27.74
CA LEU A 646 4.75 0.32 26.89
C LEU A 646 4.52 1.59 27.73
N PRO A 647 4.96 2.77 27.25
CA PRO A 647 4.91 4.02 28.01
C PRO A 647 3.52 4.45 28.49
N TRP A 648 2.47 4.07 27.76
CA TRP A 648 1.07 4.40 28.07
C TRP A 648 0.32 3.30 28.81
N GLU A 649 0.96 2.15 29.07
CA GLU A 649 0.31 1.07 29.83
C GLU A 649 0.31 1.39 31.33
N GLU A 650 -0.76 1.00 32.00
CA GLU A 650 -0.91 1.21 33.43
C GLU A 650 0.24 0.54 34.20
N GLY A 651 0.88 1.29 35.10
CA GLY A 651 2.00 0.81 35.90
C GLY A 651 3.33 0.71 35.14
N ALA A 652 3.43 1.25 33.92
CA ALA A 652 4.71 1.44 33.26
C ALA A 652 5.61 2.39 34.08
N LYS A 653 6.87 1.99 34.29
CA LYS A 653 7.86 2.77 35.05
C LYS A 653 8.90 3.32 34.09
N ALA A 654 8.98 4.64 34.00
CA ALA A 654 9.97 5.32 33.19
C ALA A 654 11.37 5.20 33.81
N ILE A 655 12.34 4.80 33.00
CA ILE A 655 13.77 4.79 33.32
C ILE A 655 14.41 5.92 32.51
N PRO A 656 14.80 7.05 33.13
CA PRO A 656 15.38 8.17 32.42
C PRO A 656 16.69 7.81 31.72
N LEU A 657 16.84 8.27 30.47
CA LEU A 657 18.06 8.12 29.70
C LEU A 657 18.81 9.45 29.59
N THR A 658 20.13 9.37 29.55
CA THR A 658 21.00 10.52 29.30
C THR A 658 21.03 10.79 27.79
N LEU A 659 20.81 12.05 27.41
CA LEU A 659 20.89 12.49 26.02
C LEU A 659 22.30 13.00 25.70
N SER A 660 22.85 12.59 24.56
CA SER A 660 24.08 13.12 23.98
C SER A 660 23.86 13.59 22.54
N THR A 661 24.70 14.50 22.09
CA THR A 661 24.69 15.03 20.72
C THR A 661 24.88 13.92 19.70
N SER A 662 24.18 13.99 18.57
CA SER A 662 24.39 13.10 17.41
C SER A 662 25.15 13.83 16.31
N ASP A 663 25.75 13.06 15.38
CA ASP A 663 26.41 13.61 14.19
C ASP A 663 25.43 14.20 13.15
N GLN A 664 24.12 14.12 13.40
CA GLN A 664 23.05 14.56 12.49
C GLN A 664 22.39 15.88 12.91
N ALA A 665 23.09 16.70 13.71
CA ALA A 665 22.62 18.01 14.16
C ALA A 665 22.28 18.94 12.99
N ARG A 666 21.14 19.64 13.05
CA ARG A 666 20.80 20.71 12.11
C ARG A 666 21.26 22.08 12.60
N SER A 667 21.43 23.05 11.70
CA SER A 667 21.78 24.42 12.09
C SER A 667 20.68 25.15 12.86
N ASP A 668 19.41 24.89 12.52
CA ASP A 668 18.23 25.53 13.13
C ASP A 668 17.68 24.76 14.34
N PHE A 669 17.82 23.44 14.35
CA PHE A 669 17.51 22.57 15.50
C PHE A 669 18.70 21.63 15.79
N PRO A 670 19.77 22.12 16.43
CA PRO A 670 21.01 21.35 16.64
C PRO A 670 20.83 20.09 17.46
N ASN A 671 19.76 20.03 18.27
CA ASN A 671 19.46 18.88 19.12
C ASN A 671 18.16 18.17 18.68
N ALA A 672 17.72 18.29 17.42
CA ALA A 672 16.57 17.55 16.89
C ALA A 672 16.84 16.04 16.73
N THR A 673 18.11 15.64 16.72
CA THR A 673 18.53 14.25 16.68
C THR A 673 19.57 14.02 17.78
N MET A 674 19.28 13.13 18.72
CA MET A 674 20.15 12.83 19.87
C MET A 674 20.30 11.33 20.08
N THR A 675 21.42 10.93 20.69
CA THR A 675 21.57 9.56 21.20
C THR A 675 21.07 9.53 22.64
N ALA A 676 20.15 8.63 22.95
CA ALA A 676 19.71 8.35 24.31
C ALA A 676 20.46 7.12 24.82
N GLY A 677 21.12 7.22 25.97
CA GLY A 677 21.92 6.14 26.56
C GLY A 677 21.70 6.01 28.07
N GLY A 678 21.83 4.78 28.58
CA GLY A 678 21.69 4.51 30.00
C GLY A 678 22.03 3.08 30.39
N MET A 679 21.84 2.76 31.66
CA MET A 679 22.00 1.40 32.20
C MET A 679 20.66 0.91 32.73
N LEU A 680 20.22 -0.25 32.28
CA LEU A 680 19.04 -0.94 32.78
C LEU A 680 19.44 -1.82 33.96
N ASP A 681 18.77 -1.66 35.09
CA ASP A 681 18.89 -2.55 36.23
C ASP A 681 18.00 -3.78 36.03
N THR A 682 18.60 -4.97 36.02
CA THR A 682 17.87 -6.23 35.86
C THR A 682 17.52 -6.90 37.18
N THR A 683 17.75 -6.22 38.31
CA THR A 683 17.37 -6.70 39.64
C THR A 683 15.86 -6.96 39.68
N GLY A 684 15.48 -8.17 40.09
CA GLY A 684 14.07 -8.57 40.22
C GLY A 684 13.39 -8.95 38.90
N LEU A 685 14.07 -8.90 37.76
CA LEU A 685 13.54 -9.46 36.52
C LEU A 685 13.60 -10.99 36.56
N ALA A 686 12.48 -11.64 36.25
CA ALA A 686 12.42 -13.09 36.14
C ALA A 686 13.26 -13.60 34.96
N PRO A 687 13.80 -14.83 35.03
CA PRO A 687 14.44 -15.46 33.88
C PRO A 687 13.52 -15.50 32.65
N GLY A 688 14.08 -15.28 31.47
CA GLY A 688 13.37 -15.24 30.20
C GLY A 688 13.56 -13.95 29.43
N ARG A 689 12.83 -13.84 28.32
CA ARG A 689 12.89 -12.69 27.41
C ARG A 689 11.94 -11.60 27.85
N HIS A 690 12.46 -10.37 27.95
CA HIS A 690 11.70 -9.17 28.26
C HIS A 690 11.74 -8.19 27.08
N MET A 691 10.64 -7.46 26.91
CA MET A 691 10.59 -6.32 26.00
C MET A 691 11.18 -5.08 26.67
N VAL A 692 12.06 -4.37 25.97
CA VAL A 692 12.51 -3.03 26.35
C VAL A 692 12.01 -2.04 25.32
N TYR A 693 11.29 -1.03 25.76
CA TYR A 693 10.76 0.04 24.92
C TYR A 693 11.50 1.33 25.20
N VAL A 694 11.75 2.15 24.18
CA VAL A 694 12.30 3.49 24.33
C VAL A 694 11.40 4.50 23.63
N GLN A 695 11.13 5.62 24.30
CA GLN A 695 10.36 6.73 23.77
C GLN A 695 11.05 8.07 24.04
N GLY A 696 11.21 8.87 22.99
CA GLY A 696 11.60 10.27 23.10
C GLY A 696 10.42 11.22 23.28
N VAL A 697 10.71 12.38 23.88
CA VAL A 697 9.83 13.53 24.00
C VAL A 697 10.59 14.76 23.51
N ASN A 698 9.98 15.55 22.65
CA ASN A 698 10.58 16.79 22.17
C ASN A 698 10.32 18.00 23.10
N ALA A 699 10.89 19.15 22.75
CA ALA A 699 10.80 20.38 23.52
C ALA A 699 9.36 20.94 23.66
N ASP A 700 8.45 20.56 22.76
CA ASP A 700 7.02 20.86 22.85
C ASP A 700 6.24 19.87 23.74
N ASN A 701 6.96 19.02 24.49
CA ASN A 701 6.39 17.97 25.35
C ASN A 701 5.56 16.94 24.59
N LYS A 702 5.82 16.72 23.30
CA LYS A 702 5.14 15.71 22.50
C LYS A 702 5.94 14.40 22.54
N PRO A 703 5.36 13.31 23.09
CA PRO A 703 5.96 11.99 23.00
C PRO A 703 5.84 11.48 21.56
N GLY A 704 6.85 10.75 21.10
CA GLY A 704 6.92 10.25 19.73
C GLY A 704 6.76 8.74 19.59
N ALA A 705 7.14 8.23 18.42
CA ALA A 705 7.07 6.80 18.13
C ALA A 705 8.02 6.00 19.02
N VAL A 706 7.50 4.91 19.59
CA VAL A 706 8.27 3.96 20.40
C VAL A 706 9.07 3.02 19.50
N SER A 707 10.23 2.56 19.95
CA SER A 707 10.90 1.39 19.38
C SER A 707 11.31 0.41 20.46
N ALA A 708 11.55 -0.84 20.07
CA ALA A 708 11.76 -1.95 20.97
C ALA A 708 13.07 -2.70 20.72
N ALA A 709 13.57 -3.33 21.79
CA ALA A 709 14.62 -4.34 21.79
C ALA A 709 14.28 -5.47 22.76
N PHE A 710 14.94 -6.61 22.61
CA PHE A 710 14.85 -7.70 23.58
C PHE A 710 15.93 -7.58 24.65
N LEU A 711 15.59 -8.02 25.86
CA LEU A 711 16.50 -8.23 26.98
C LEU A 711 16.29 -9.66 27.50
N ASP A 712 17.29 -10.51 27.34
CA ASP A 712 17.24 -11.90 27.79
C ASP A 712 17.90 -12.03 29.17
N ILE A 713 17.13 -12.49 30.15
CA ILE A 713 17.59 -12.77 31.50
C ILE A 713 17.83 -14.27 31.65
N ALA A 714 19.06 -14.63 32.00
CA ALA A 714 19.48 -16.02 32.17
C ALA A 714 18.72 -16.65 33.34
N GLN A 715 18.46 -17.95 33.25
CA GLN A 715 18.12 -18.72 34.44
C GLN A 715 19.34 -18.70 35.36
N THR A 716 19.15 -18.29 36.61
CA THR A 716 20.16 -18.46 37.65
C THR A 716 20.48 -19.95 37.72
N PRO A 717 21.75 -20.37 37.67
CA PRO A 717 22.11 -21.74 37.99
C PRO A 717 21.74 -22.01 39.45
N GLY A 718 20.57 -22.59 39.70
CA GLY A 718 20.23 -23.25 40.98
C GLY A 718 20.65 -24.70 40.84
N GLY A 719 21.44 -25.27 41.75
CA GLY A 719 21.00 -25.52 43.12
C GLY A 719 20.47 -26.97 43.15
N GLU A 720 21.09 -27.82 43.97
CA GLU A 720 20.92 -29.28 44.00
C GLU A 720 19.51 -29.77 43.66
N VAL A 721 19.44 -30.73 42.74
CA VAL A 721 18.30 -31.64 42.61
C VAL A 721 18.23 -32.46 43.90
N PRO A 722 17.20 -32.35 44.75
CA PRO A 722 17.04 -33.25 45.88
C PRO A 722 16.65 -34.62 45.33
N GLY A 723 17.54 -35.60 45.48
CA GLY A 723 17.21 -37.01 45.27
C GLY A 723 17.74 -37.62 43.97
N ILE A 724 19.05 -37.82 43.89
CA ILE A 724 19.59 -39.01 43.24
C ILE A 724 20.35 -39.77 44.34
N PRO A 725 19.96 -41.01 44.69
CA PRO A 725 20.72 -41.80 45.65
C PRO A 725 22.10 -42.07 45.06
N SER A 726 23.13 -41.82 45.88
CA SER A 726 24.53 -42.11 45.59
C SER A 726 24.71 -43.56 45.18
N ALA A 727 25.08 -43.79 43.92
CA ALA A 727 25.67 -45.05 43.49
C ALA A 727 27.18 -44.95 43.71
N THR A 728 27.65 -45.57 44.80
CA THR A 728 29.03 -45.98 44.96
C THR A 728 29.38 -47.05 43.92
N SER A 729 30.38 -46.82 43.07
CA SER A 729 31.59 -47.67 42.93
C SER A 729 32.33 -47.51 41.59
N SER A 730 33.62 -47.17 41.72
CA SER A 730 34.80 -47.71 41.01
C SER A 730 35.00 -47.57 39.49
N GLY A 731 36.13 -46.92 39.15
CA GLY A 731 36.86 -46.98 37.88
C GLY A 731 37.00 -45.59 37.26
N GLY A 732 38.11 -44.86 37.28
CA GLY A 732 39.52 -45.26 37.17
C GLY A 732 40.05 -44.75 35.83
N GLY A 733 40.68 -43.58 35.80
CA GLY A 733 41.36 -43.05 34.61
C GLY A 733 41.63 -41.54 34.67
N SER A 734 42.84 -41.17 35.11
CA SER A 734 43.34 -39.80 35.07
C SER A 734 43.88 -39.43 33.68
N PHE A 735 43.65 -38.19 33.25
CA PHE A 735 44.50 -37.32 32.42
C PHE A 735 43.84 -35.93 32.55
N GLY A 736 44.47 -34.81 32.89
CA GLY A 736 45.84 -34.35 32.77
C GLY A 736 45.73 -32.92 32.22
N ALA A 737 46.11 -31.91 33.01
CA ALA A 737 45.93 -30.49 32.68
C ALA A 737 46.81 -30.06 31.49
N ALA A 738 46.17 -29.63 30.39
CA ALA A 738 46.74 -28.76 29.38
C ALA A 738 45.59 -28.09 28.59
N ASP A 739 45.85 -26.87 28.11
CA ASP A 739 45.03 -26.07 27.17
C ASP A 739 43.99 -25.12 27.76
N LEU A 740 44.49 -24.16 28.54
CA LEU A 740 43.92 -22.82 28.64
C LEU A 740 45.05 -21.79 28.44
N ALA A 741 45.26 -21.31 27.21
CA ALA A 741 45.95 -20.04 26.93
C ALA A 741 46.00 -19.66 25.44
N PHE A 742 45.49 -18.45 25.13
CA PHE A 742 45.92 -17.53 24.07
C PHE A 742 45.69 -17.88 22.58
N LEU A 743 44.81 -17.13 21.91
CA LEU A 743 45.24 -15.97 21.10
C LEU A 743 44.04 -15.21 20.49
N MET A 744 43.74 -14.06 21.09
CA MET A 744 43.34 -12.85 20.35
C MET A 744 44.58 -12.29 19.65
N LEU A 745 44.49 -12.01 18.34
CA LEU A 745 45.20 -10.96 17.57
C LEU A 745 45.32 -11.36 16.09
N GLY A 746 45.05 -10.41 15.18
CA GLY A 746 45.63 -10.44 13.84
C GLY A 746 44.64 -10.16 12.72
N GLY A 747 44.62 -8.91 12.24
CA GLY A 747 43.86 -8.52 11.06
C GLY A 747 44.60 -8.82 9.75
N PHE A 748 43.88 -8.55 8.66
CA PHE A 748 44.36 -8.18 7.31
C PHE A 748 45.60 -8.88 6.72
N ALA A 749 45.41 -9.65 5.63
CA ALA A 749 46.21 -9.51 4.40
C ALA A 749 45.61 -10.28 3.20
N LEU A 750 45.56 -9.60 2.06
CA LEU A 750 45.38 -10.13 0.70
C LEU A 750 46.56 -11.05 0.29
N LEU A 751 46.30 -12.06 -0.56
CA LEU A 751 46.72 -12.18 -1.98
C LEU A 751 46.79 -13.65 -2.45
N VAL A 752 46.04 -13.94 -3.51
CA VAL A 752 46.46 -14.62 -4.76
C VAL A 752 47.55 -15.70 -4.69
N VAL A 753 47.26 -16.93 -5.15
CA VAL A 753 47.82 -17.53 -6.38
C VAL A 753 47.16 -18.88 -6.73
N ARG A 754 46.84 -18.95 -8.03
CA ARG A 754 46.43 -20.03 -8.93
C ARG A 754 47.12 -21.42 -8.84
N ARG A 755 46.36 -22.38 -9.43
CA ARG A 755 46.73 -23.63 -10.17
C ARG A 755 46.99 -24.86 -9.28
N ARG A 756 46.46 -26.05 -9.59
CA ARG A 756 46.31 -26.72 -10.90
C ARG A 756 45.26 -27.85 -10.84
N LYS A 757 44.58 -28.06 -11.98
CA LYS A 757 43.71 -29.21 -12.34
C LYS A 757 44.51 -30.50 -12.53
N GLN A 758 43.89 -31.63 -12.20
CA GLN A 758 43.74 -32.91 -12.94
C GLN A 758 43.06 -33.89 -11.94
N GLN A 759 41.96 -34.60 -12.20
CA GLN A 759 41.27 -35.03 -13.43
C GLN A 759 39.81 -34.60 -13.47
#